data_AF-A0A954I2B2-F1
#
_entry.id   AF-A0A954I2B2-F1
#
_cell.length_a   1.000
_cell.length_b   1.000
_cell.length_c   1.000
_cell.angle_alpha   90.00
_cell.angle_beta   90.00
_cell.angle_gamma   90.00
#
_symmetry.space_group_name_H-M   'P 1'
#
loop_
_entity.id
_entity.type
_entity.pdbx_description
1 polymer ?
#
loop_
_entity_poly.entity_id
_entity_poly.type
_entity_poly.pdbx_seq_one_letter_code
_entity_poly.pdbx_strand_id
1 'polypeptide(L)'
;AEEHHWHSNHFWEQPMLPNPFVEATCLKCHHQVVELGVSQKHGASAPKVFEGYELIKEYGCYGCHPINGYDGSRPIGPDLRLEPGSEAEALAIAADPNQVAGRERKVGPSLRHIAQKVDRDFLTYWTEEPKRFRPDTRMPQFFELTNQQDHLAGLLQPVEIAGIAAYLEANSESITLLHPREGYQPDAERGKTLFGQRGCLACHSYNDEEFAGIKQSFGPDLSKIHEKIKAGEDGFAWLYTWVKNPMLHHPRTRMPNLYLDPEEKGDSYVDPAADIAAFLLAGGATDFPAMELPGVHLGVVVTGSDAGAVVQEVLLDSPAERATVDVNGKMSLALRMGDVITSVNGQSVTDEVSLNAAIAALPNRAEATLAIERNGRPATATTRVCTPLDDLVRLYLGKSLPAAQVEEAFEKRQYPLSGLAWTAKPDGTMPTISEFIKGDEVELAPRSQGEQVSAEDWEVRKLQYIGRRTISQYGCYGCHDVPGFEEARPIGTALQDWGRKDTSQLAVEHIEEFLHHHGEPDGSPTAAVVEEIVHREFNDGTATHDEKMKAFFYESLQHHGRPGFIWQKLRAPRSYDFEKTATKGWDERLRMPKFPFNDQQIESVATFVLGLVADPPEEPYLYQPQGAAGAIVEGERLLAKYNCAGCHILDMPGIDYNVDIREFAGITR
;
A
#
# COMPACT_ATOMS: atom_id res chain seq x y z
N ALA A 1 17.72 21.35 -24.92
CA ALA A 1 18.62 21.81 -23.84
C ALA A 1 19.98 22.26 -24.39
N GLU A 2 20.60 21.46 -25.26
CA GLU A 2 21.96 21.69 -25.79
C GLU A 2 22.15 23.02 -26.53
N GLU A 3 21.24 23.40 -27.44
CA GLU A 3 21.34 24.64 -28.24
C GLU A 3 21.38 25.92 -27.37
N HIS A 4 20.73 25.90 -26.21
CA HIS A 4 20.59 27.06 -25.32
C HIS A 4 21.36 26.89 -24.01
N HIS A 5 22.20 25.86 -23.87
CA HIS A 5 22.90 25.50 -22.63
C HIS A 5 21.96 25.46 -21.41
N TRP A 6 20.71 25.04 -21.63
CA TRP A 6 19.71 24.96 -20.59
C TRP A 6 20.05 23.81 -19.64
N HIS A 7 20.00 24.09 -18.34
CA HIS A 7 20.14 23.13 -17.26
C HIS A 7 19.23 23.56 -16.10
N SER A 8 18.82 22.60 -15.27
CA SER A 8 18.08 22.88 -14.05
C SER A 8 18.96 23.68 -13.09
N ASN A 9 18.50 24.86 -12.66
CA ASN A 9 19.23 25.66 -11.68
C ASN A 9 18.75 25.31 -10.26
N HIS A 10 19.57 24.56 -9.53
CA HIS A 10 19.28 24.11 -8.15
C HIS A 10 19.10 25.29 -7.16
N PHE A 11 19.68 26.46 -7.44
CA PHE A 11 19.53 27.65 -6.60
C PHE A 11 18.23 28.43 -6.86
N TRP A 12 17.40 28.00 -7.82
CA TRP A 12 16.14 28.65 -8.11
C TRP A 12 15.00 27.98 -7.34
N GLU A 13 14.71 28.51 -6.15
CA GLU A 13 13.68 27.96 -5.24
C GLU A 13 12.27 28.03 -5.86
N GLN A 14 11.97 29.12 -6.57
CA GLN A 14 10.68 29.39 -7.21
C GLN A 14 10.78 29.47 -8.76
N PRO A 15 11.08 28.35 -9.45
CA PRO A 15 11.19 28.37 -10.91
C PRO A 15 9.83 28.65 -11.55
N MET A 16 9.82 29.34 -12.68
CA MET A 16 8.63 29.37 -13.52
C MET A 16 8.33 27.94 -14.00
N LEU A 17 7.10 27.48 -13.77
CA LEU A 17 6.70 26.16 -14.21
C LEU A 17 6.52 26.13 -15.73
N PRO A 18 6.94 25.05 -16.41
CA PRO A 18 6.64 24.86 -17.82
C PRO A 18 5.14 24.88 -18.09
N ASN A 19 4.73 25.25 -19.31
CA ASN A 19 3.32 25.38 -19.69
C ASN A 19 2.42 24.20 -19.24
N PRO A 20 2.83 22.92 -19.35
CA PRO A 20 2.00 21.80 -18.88
C PRO A 20 1.63 21.85 -17.39
N PHE A 21 2.45 22.49 -16.54
CA PHE A 21 2.28 22.54 -15.09
C PHE A 21 1.83 23.92 -14.57
N VAL A 22 1.41 24.84 -15.44
CA VAL A 22 1.00 26.19 -15.03
C VAL A 22 -0.13 26.16 -13.99
N GLU A 23 -1.04 25.20 -14.09
CA GLU A 23 -2.16 25.02 -13.16
C GLU A 23 -1.73 24.71 -11.72
N ALA A 24 -0.51 24.20 -11.50
CA ALA A 24 0.02 23.98 -10.16
C ALA A 24 0.09 25.28 -9.35
N THR A 25 0.24 26.43 -10.02
CA THR A 25 0.28 27.74 -9.37
C THR A 25 -1.05 28.17 -8.75
N CYS A 26 -2.17 27.57 -9.18
CA CYS A 26 -3.50 27.85 -8.63
C CYS A 26 -3.56 27.52 -7.13
N LEU A 27 -2.85 26.47 -6.69
CA LEU A 27 -2.83 26.03 -5.29
C LEU A 27 -2.19 27.03 -4.32
N LYS A 28 -1.48 28.06 -4.83
CA LYS A 28 -0.99 29.13 -3.96
C LYS A 28 -2.14 29.88 -3.28
N CYS A 29 -3.25 30.09 -4.00
CA CYS A 29 -4.39 30.87 -3.51
C CYS A 29 -5.67 30.03 -3.27
N HIS A 30 -5.83 28.92 -4.00
CA HIS A 30 -7.04 28.08 -4.01
C HIS A 30 -6.84 26.81 -3.18
N HIS A 31 -6.93 26.94 -1.85
CA HIS A 31 -6.65 25.82 -0.93
C HIS A 31 -7.82 24.85 -0.76
N GLN A 32 -9.05 25.23 -1.09
CA GLN A 32 -10.19 24.30 -1.07
C GLN A 32 -10.16 23.37 -2.28
N VAL A 33 -9.56 23.79 -3.39
CA VAL A 33 -9.35 23.07 -4.65
C VAL A 33 -10.64 22.67 -5.39
N VAL A 34 -11.74 22.40 -4.68
CA VAL A 34 -13.05 22.02 -5.23
C VAL A 34 -13.54 23.05 -6.25
N GLU A 35 -13.32 24.35 -5.99
CA GLU A 35 -13.70 25.44 -6.88
C GLU A 35 -12.92 25.47 -8.21
N LEU A 36 -11.78 24.78 -8.28
CA LEU A 36 -10.99 24.64 -9.50
C LEU A 36 -11.54 23.58 -10.45
N GLY A 37 -12.45 22.73 -9.96
CA GLY A 37 -13.16 21.71 -10.72
C GLY A 37 -14.13 22.29 -11.76
N VAL A 38 -15.00 21.42 -12.28
CA VAL A 38 -15.95 21.78 -13.33
C VAL A 38 -17.14 22.54 -12.75
N SER A 39 -17.27 23.83 -13.08
CA SER A 39 -18.48 24.60 -12.84
C SER A 39 -19.44 24.51 -14.03
N GLN A 40 -20.74 24.32 -13.79
CA GLN A 40 -21.76 24.39 -14.85
C GLN A 40 -21.77 25.75 -15.58
N LYS A 41 -21.43 26.83 -14.88
CA LYS A 41 -21.49 28.20 -15.42
C LYS A 41 -20.21 28.62 -16.14
N HIS A 42 -19.07 28.09 -15.71
CA HIS A 42 -17.75 28.60 -16.11
C HIS A 42 -16.82 27.53 -16.71
N GLY A 43 -17.24 26.27 -16.76
CA GLY A 43 -16.36 25.16 -17.14
C GLY A 43 -15.34 24.84 -16.06
N ALA A 44 -14.35 24.01 -16.39
CA ALA A 44 -13.23 23.73 -15.49
C ALA A 44 -12.26 24.92 -15.44
N SER A 45 -11.93 25.38 -14.23
CA SER A 45 -10.99 26.51 -14.08
C SER A 45 -9.54 26.05 -14.13
N ALA A 46 -9.23 24.90 -13.53
CA ALA A 46 -7.92 24.26 -13.60
C ALA A 46 -8.10 22.73 -13.53
N PRO A 47 -8.49 22.09 -14.65
CA PRO A 47 -8.91 20.68 -14.67
C PRO A 47 -7.80 19.71 -14.28
N LYS A 48 -6.54 19.97 -14.64
CA LYS A 48 -5.41 19.06 -14.40
C LYS A 48 -4.99 19.05 -12.95
N VAL A 49 -4.87 20.23 -12.32
CA VAL A 49 -4.53 20.30 -10.89
C VAL A 49 -5.67 19.76 -10.02
N PHE A 50 -6.92 19.97 -10.43
CA PHE A 50 -8.10 19.40 -9.77
C PHE A 50 -8.14 17.87 -9.91
N GLU A 51 -7.84 17.32 -11.10
CA GLU A 51 -7.72 15.87 -11.29
C GLU A 51 -6.60 15.29 -10.40
N GLY A 52 -5.45 15.94 -10.33
CA GLY A 52 -4.36 15.52 -9.44
C GLY A 52 -4.75 15.47 -7.96
N TYR A 53 -5.51 16.47 -7.51
CA TYR A 53 -6.09 16.52 -6.17
C TYR A 53 -7.06 15.35 -5.92
N GLU A 54 -7.98 15.09 -6.84
CA GLU A 54 -8.95 13.99 -6.72
C GLU A 54 -8.25 12.63 -6.75
N LEU A 55 -7.25 12.41 -7.60
CA LEU A 55 -6.46 11.18 -7.63
C LEU A 55 -5.72 10.94 -6.31
N ILE A 56 -5.07 11.97 -5.75
CA ILE A 56 -4.42 11.88 -4.43
C ILE A 56 -5.42 11.50 -3.34
N LYS A 57 -6.65 12.03 -3.42
CA LYS A 57 -7.71 11.70 -2.48
C LYS A 57 -8.26 10.29 -2.65
N GLU A 58 -8.49 9.89 -3.89
CA GLU A 58 -9.07 8.61 -4.27
C GLU A 58 -8.14 7.44 -3.92
N TYR A 59 -6.83 7.63 -4.13
CA TYR A 59 -5.80 6.64 -3.83
C TYR A 59 -5.20 6.78 -2.42
N GLY A 60 -5.57 7.83 -1.68
CA GLY A 60 -5.22 8.01 -0.28
C GLY A 60 -3.75 8.30 -0.03
N CYS A 61 -3.06 8.99 -0.96
CA CYS A 61 -1.63 9.29 -0.83
C CYS A 61 -1.32 10.03 0.48
N TYR A 62 -2.26 10.83 1.00
CA TYR A 62 -2.14 11.55 2.26
C TYR A 62 -1.99 10.65 3.50
N GLY A 63 -2.42 9.38 3.41
CA GLY A 63 -2.32 8.42 4.51
C GLY A 63 -0.86 8.05 4.80
N CYS A 64 -0.02 8.00 3.76
CA CYS A 64 1.42 7.80 3.88
C CYS A 64 2.18 9.12 3.86
N HIS A 65 1.79 10.07 3.01
CA HIS A 65 2.47 11.35 2.82
C HIS A 65 1.71 12.49 3.49
N PRO A 66 2.17 13.04 4.63
CA PRO A 66 1.50 14.19 5.23
C PRO A 66 1.36 15.35 4.24
N ILE A 67 0.14 15.85 4.07
CA ILE A 67 -0.17 17.09 3.32
C ILE A 67 -0.94 17.97 4.29
N ASN A 68 -0.18 18.71 5.09
CA ASN A 68 -0.73 19.59 6.10
C ASN A 68 -1.21 20.87 5.42
N GLY A 69 -2.49 21.19 5.59
CA GLY A 69 -3.01 22.47 5.12
C GLY A 69 -2.68 23.65 6.05
N TYR A 70 -2.07 23.41 7.22
CA TYR A 70 -1.81 24.42 8.25
C TYR A 70 -0.41 24.26 8.87
N ASP A 71 0.20 25.39 9.25
CA ASP A 71 1.46 25.46 10.04
C ASP A 71 1.21 25.59 11.56
N GLY A 72 -0.02 25.28 11.98
CA GLY A 72 -0.56 25.56 13.30
C GLY A 72 -1.94 26.19 13.15
N SER A 73 -1.99 27.53 13.06
CA SER A 73 -3.23 28.29 12.86
C SER A 73 -3.38 28.94 11.49
N ARG A 74 -2.29 29.08 10.72
CA ARG A 74 -2.33 29.71 9.40
C ARG A 74 -2.47 28.65 8.30
N PRO A 75 -3.37 28.84 7.33
CA PRO A 75 -3.45 27.96 6.18
C PRO A 75 -2.21 28.13 5.28
N ILE A 76 -1.56 27.03 4.92
CA ILE A 76 -0.36 26.98 4.05
C ILE A 76 -0.60 26.22 2.74
N GLY A 77 -1.77 25.62 2.56
CA GLY A 77 -2.14 24.88 1.35
C GLY A 77 -3.41 24.06 1.55
N PRO A 78 -3.74 23.17 0.59
CA PRO A 78 -4.82 22.22 0.75
C PRO A 78 -4.62 21.33 1.98
N ASP A 79 -5.69 21.12 2.75
CA ASP A 79 -5.67 20.25 3.94
C ASP A 79 -6.20 18.86 3.62
N LEU A 80 -5.30 17.87 3.57
CA LEU A 80 -5.64 16.47 3.32
C LEU A 80 -5.36 15.57 4.52
N ARG A 81 -5.25 16.14 5.73
CA ARG A 81 -5.08 15.34 6.94
C ARG A 81 -6.30 14.46 7.19
N LEU A 82 -6.04 13.32 7.83
CA LEU A 82 -7.06 12.38 8.24
C LEU A 82 -8.00 12.99 9.29
N GLU A 83 -9.29 12.71 9.16
CA GLU A 83 -10.27 12.95 10.21
C GLU A 83 -9.96 12.06 11.43
N PRO A 84 -10.21 12.55 12.66
CA PRO A 84 -9.99 11.76 13.86
C PRO A 84 -10.72 10.42 13.79
N GLY A 85 -10.02 9.33 14.11
CA GLY A 85 -10.55 7.97 14.10
C GLY A 85 -11.37 7.62 15.34
N SER A 86 -11.21 8.38 16.43
CA SER A 86 -11.92 8.18 17.70
C SER A 86 -12.31 9.50 18.37
N GLU A 87 -13.25 9.44 19.32
CA GLU A 87 -13.62 10.58 20.15
C GLU A 87 -12.45 11.10 21.00
N ALA A 88 -11.63 10.19 21.54
CA ALA A 88 -10.44 10.54 22.31
C ALA A 88 -9.42 11.33 21.47
N GLU A 89 -9.18 10.90 20.23
CA GLU A 89 -8.31 11.60 19.29
C GLU A 89 -8.86 12.97 18.91
N ALA A 90 -10.18 13.07 18.66
CA ALA A 90 -10.84 14.34 18.39
C ALA A 90 -10.69 15.33 19.55
N LEU A 91 -10.86 14.86 20.79
CA LEU A 91 -10.68 15.66 22.00
C LEU A 91 -9.21 16.09 22.18
N ALA A 92 -8.26 15.21 21.92
CA ALA A 92 -6.83 15.52 22.01
C ALA A 92 -6.42 16.60 21.01
N ILE A 93 -6.88 16.50 19.76
CA ILE A 93 -6.65 17.51 18.72
C ILE A 93 -7.29 18.84 19.11
N ALA A 94 -8.54 18.83 19.59
CA ALA A 94 -9.25 20.05 19.99
C ALA A 94 -8.60 20.76 21.21
N ALA A 95 -7.87 20.02 22.06
CA ALA A 95 -7.19 20.57 23.22
C ALA A 95 -5.85 21.26 22.87
N ASP A 96 -5.24 20.97 21.73
CA ASP A 96 -3.98 21.59 21.29
C ASP A 96 -4.26 22.79 20.37
N PRO A 97 -3.93 24.03 20.78
CA PRO A 97 -4.17 25.22 19.97
C PRO A 97 -3.35 25.28 18.66
N ASN A 98 -2.37 24.39 18.48
CA ASN A 98 -1.56 24.30 17.26
C ASN A 98 -2.00 23.13 16.37
N GLN A 99 -3.09 22.45 16.69
CA GLN A 99 -3.63 21.35 15.89
C GLN A 99 -4.99 21.71 15.32
N VAL A 100 -5.27 21.17 14.14
CA VAL A 100 -6.55 21.33 13.45
C VAL A 100 -6.96 19.94 12.96
N ALA A 101 -8.19 19.52 13.25
CA ALA A 101 -8.68 18.22 12.85
C ALA A 101 -8.76 18.14 11.32
N GLY A 102 -8.21 17.05 10.77
CA GLY A 102 -8.34 16.75 9.35
C GLY A 102 -9.77 16.38 8.98
N ARG A 103 -10.00 16.22 7.68
CA ARG A 103 -11.35 15.99 7.10
C ARG A 103 -11.40 14.77 6.18
N GLU A 104 -10.24 14.21 5.85
CA GLU A 104 -10.12 13.12 4.90
C GLU A 104 -10.23 11.76 5.58
N ARG A 105 -10.81 10.80 4.88
CA ARG A 105 -11.04 9.47 5.41
C ARG A 105 -10.07 8.50 4.82
N LYS A 106 -9.51 7.61 5.66
CA LYS A 106 -8.83 6.41 5.19
C LYS A 106 -9.61 5.74 4.04
N VAL A 107 -8.92 5.53 2.93
CA VAL A 107 -9.53 5.09 1.65
C VAL A 107 -9.76 3.59 1.58
N GLY A 108 -9.00 2.82 2.34
CA GLY A 108 -9.13 1.38 2.45
C GLY A 108 -10.27 0.97 3.39
N PRO A 109 -10.84 -0.24 3.21
CA PRO A 109 -11.79 -0.78 4.17
C PRO A 109 -11.14 -0.96 5.55
N SER A 110 -11.96 -0.90 6.59
CA SER A 110 -11.53 -1.32 7.93
C SER A 110 -11.15 -2.80 7.93
N LEU A 111 -10.00 -3.11 8.54
CA LEU A 111 -9.50 -4.47 8.72
C LEU A 111 -9.74 -4.98 10.15
N ARG A 112 -10.46 -4.24 10.99
CA ARG A 112 -10.73 -4.60 12.39
C ARG A 112 -11.38 -5.97 12.56
N HIS A 113 -12.27 -6.36 11.64
CA HIS A 113 -13.05 -7.60 11.73
C HIS A 113 -12.78 -8.55 10.56
N ILE A 114 -11.59 -8.44 9.95
CA ILE A 114 -11.29 -9.10 8.67
C ILE A 114 -11.41 -10.62 8.73
N ALA A 115 -11.09 -11.24 9.88
CA ALA A 115 -11.14 -12.69 10.04
C ALA A 115 -12.57 -13.26 10.05
N GLN A 116 -13.62 -12.44 10.19
CA GLN A 116 -15.01 -12.87 10.02
C GLN A 116 -15.47 -12.84 8.56
N LYS A 117 -14.69 -12.23 7.66
CA LYS A 117 -15.07 -11.98 6.27
C LYS A 117 -14.40 -12.95 5.29
N VAL A 118 -13.10 -13.12 5.43
CA VAL A 118 -12.23 -13.84 4.47
C VAL A 118 -11.32 -14.81 5.20
N ASP A 119 -10.78 -15.78 4.49
CA ASP A 119 -9.80 -16.73 5.01
C ASP A 119 -8.36 -16.33 4.68
N ARG A 120 -7.39 -16.97 5.36
CA ARG A 120 -5.95 -16.69 5.24
C ARG A 120 -5.47 -16.65 3.79
N ASP A 121 -5.86 -17.66 3.02
CA ASP A 121 -5.35 -17.85 1.66
C ASP A 121 -5.80 -16.72 0.74
N PHE A 122 -7.01 -16.18 0.96
CA PHE A 122 -7.44 -14.97 0.27
C PHE A 122 -6.65 -13.74 0.72
N LEU A 123 -6.36 -13.59 2.02
CA LEU A 123 -5.55 -12.46 2.51
C LEU A 123 -4.17 -12.43 1.85
N THR A 124 -3.50 -13.57 1.77
CA THR A 124 -2.18 -13.66 1.11
C THR A 124 -2.30 -13.44 -0.39
N TYR A 125 -3.29 -14.07 -1.05
CA TYR A 125 -3.53 -13.93 -2.49
C TYR A 125 -3.85 -12.48 -2.91
N TRP A 126 -4.64 -11.78 -2.09
CA TRP A 126 -5.01 -10.38 -2.32
C TRP A 126 -3.84 -9.43 -2.05
N THR A 127 -3.05 -9.69 -1.01
CA THR A 127 -1.93 -8.81 -0.61
C THR A 127 -0.77 -8.88 -1.60
N GLU A 128 -0.52 -10.06 -2.17
CA GLU A 128 0.51 -10.28 -3.20
C GLU A 128 0.24 -9.45 -4.47
N GLU A 129 -0.91 -9.65 -5.11
CA GLU A 129 -1.27 -8.96 -6.35
C GLU A 129 -2.79 -8.65 -6.41
N PRO A 130 -3.25 -7.52 -5.84
CA PRO A 130 -4.68 -7.19 -5.75
C PRO A 130 -5.39 -7.14 -7.11
N LYS A 131 -4.68 -6.69 -8.16
CA LYS A 131 -5.22 -6.51 -9.51
C LYS A 131 -5.55 -7.82 -10.21
N ARG A 132 -4.88 -8.90 -9.84
CA ARG A 132 -5.16 -10.26 -10.33
C ARG A 132 -6.60 -10.68 -10.01
N PHE A 133 -7.09 -10.31 -8.83
CA PHE A 133 -8.48 -10.54 -8.43
C PHE A 133 -9.42 -9.46 -8.97
N ARG A 134 -9.04 -8.19 -8.79
CA ARG A 134 -9.88 -7.03 -9.12
C ARG A 134 -9.08 -5.99 -9.93
N PRO A 135 -9.19 -5.98 -11.27
CA PRO A 135 -8.40 -5.09 -12.13
C PRO A 135 -8.59 -3.59 -11.87
N ASP A 136 -9.78 -3.17 -11.45
CA ASP A 136 -10.17 -1.79 -11.11
C ASP A 136 -9.88 -1.42 -9.64
N THR A 137 -9.16 -2.27 -8.90
CA THR A 137 -8.80 -1.99 -7.50
C THR A 137 -7.94 -0.73 -7.37
N ARG A 138 -8.28 0.09 -6.37
CA ARG A 138 -7.46 1.23 -5.95
C ARG A 138 -6.32 0.85 -5.01
N MET A 139 -6.34 -0.37 -4.46
CA MET A 139 -5.23 -0.84 -3.62
C MET A 139 -3.98 -1.01 -4.50
N PRO A 140 -2.87 -0.33 -4.19
CA PRO A 140 -1.67 -0.41 -5.00
C PRO A 140 -0.94 -1.74 -4.76
N GLN A 141 -0.04 -2.10 -5.66
CA GLN A 141 0.77 -3.31 -5.55
C GLN A 141 2.04 -3.01 -4.73
N PHE A 142 2.31 -3.81 -3.69
CA PHE A 142 3.46 -3.63 -2.80
C PHE A 142 4.61 -4.59 -3.10
N PHE A 143 4.28 -5.80 -3.55
CA PHE A 143 5.18 -6.93 -3.75
C PHE A 143 5.41 -7.19 -5.25
N GLU A 144 6.41 -8.01 -5.59
CA GLU A 144 6.75 -8.35 -6.98
C GLU A 144 7.05 -7.13 -7.88
N LEU A 145 7.58 -6.04 -7.29
CA LEU A 145 7.95 -4.83 -8.01
C LEU A 145 9.41 -4.87 -8.52
N THR A 146 9.75 -3.99 -9.46
CA THR A 146 11.13 -3.82 -9.96
C THR A 146 12.12 -3.63 -8.80
N ASN A 147 13.34 -4.18 -8.88
CA ASN A 147 14.36 -4.24 -7.79
C ASN A 147 14.07 -5.18 -6.60
N GLN A 148 12.87 -5.75 -6.56
CA GLN A 148 12.36 -6.62 -5.52
C GLN A 148 12.03 -8.00 -6.08
N GLN A 149 12.71 -8.39 -7.17
CA GLN A 149 12.59 -9.69 -7.83
C GLN A 149 13.94 -10.44 -7.82
N ASP A 150 14.81 -10.12 -6.86
CA ASP A 150 16.08 -10.82 -6.66
C ASP A 150 15.90 -12.09 -5.79
N HIS A 151 16.96 -12.89 -5.68
CA HIS A 151 16.93 -14.14 -4.91
C HIS A 151 16.55 -13.92 -3.44
N LEU A 152 16.96 -12.79 -2.84
CA LEU A 152 16.59 -12.44 -1.47
C LEU A 152 15.09 -12.15 -1.36
N ALA A 153 14.53 -11.40 -2.30
CA ALA A 153 13.10 -11.14 -2.36
C ALA A 153 12.27 -12.41 -2.49
N GLY A 154 12.68 -13.35 -3.34
CA GLY A 154 12.01 -14.65 -3.50
C GLY A 154 11.96 -15.48 -2.20
N LEU A 155 12.91 -15.26 -1.28
CA LEU A 155 12.90 -15.88 0.04
C LEU A 155 12.07 -15.11 1.08
N LEU A 156 12.15 -13.77 1.08
CA LEU A 156 11.63 -12.94 2.16
C LEU A 156 10.20 -12.44 1.94
N GLN A 157 9.78 -12.12 0.71
CA GLN A 157 8.44 -11.61 0.45
C GLN A 157 7.31 -12.58 0.84
N PRO A 158 7.40 -13.90 0.59
CA PRO A 158 6.38 -14.84 1.04
C PRO A 158 6.20 -14.80 2.57
N VAL A 159 7.29 -14.62 3.32
CA VAL A 159 7.25 -14.50 4.78
C VAL A 159 6.59 -13.18 5.21
N GLU A 160 6.91 -12.06 4.56
CA GLU A 160 6.27 -10.77 4.80
C GLU A 160 4.74 -10.85 4.57
N ILE A 161 4.31 -11.45 3.45
CA ILE A 161 2.89 -11.57 3.09
C ILE A 161 2.15 -12.51 4.07
N ALA A 162 2.72 -13.68 4.39
CA ALA A 162 2.15 -14.58 5.38
C ALA A 162 2.11 -13.96 6.77
N GLY A 163 3.12 -13.16 7.12
CA GLY A 163 3.15 -12.39 8.36
C GLY A 163 1.99 -11.41 8.45
N ILE A 164 1.73 -10.62 7.39
CA ILE A 164 0.59 -9.69 7.35
C ILE A 164 -0.71 -10.44 7.65
N ALA A 165 -0.97 -11.56 6.95
CA ALA A 165 -2.17 -12.35 7.16
C ALA A 165 -2.26 -12.88 8.60
N ALA A 166 -1.17 -13.43 9.14
CA ALA A 166 -1.12 -13.95 10.50
C ALA A 166 -1.37 -12.87 11.57
N TYR A 167 -0.83 -11.66 11.38
CA TYR A 167 -1.06 -10.54 12.30
C TYR A 167 -2.52 -10.05 12.23
N LEU A 168 -3.06 -9.88 11.02
CA LEU A 168 -4.43 -9.41 10.82
C LEU A 168 -5.46 -10.39 11.41
N GLU A 169 -5.25 -11.70 11.26
CA GLU A 169 -6.11 -12.71 11.85
C GLU A 169 -6.04 -12.70 13.37
N ALA A 170 -4.83 -12.69 13.93
CA ALA A 170 -4.62 -12.76 15.37
C ALA A 170 -5.17 -11.53 16.11
N ASN A 171 -5.18 -10.38 15.45
CA ASN A 171 -5.67 -9.12 15.99
C ASN A 171 -7.07 -8.74 15.50
N SER A 172 -7.73 -9.62 14.73
CA SER A 172 -9.11 -9.37 14.29
C SER A 172 -10.05 -9.40 15.50
N GLU A 173 -10.76 -8.30 15.70
CA GLU A 173 -11.83 -8.17 16.69
C GLU A 173 -13.10 -8.85 16.15
N SER A 174 -13.87 -9.50 17.02
CA SER A 174 -15.13 -10.14 16.64
C SER A 174 -16.33 -9.25 16.96
N ILE A 175 -17.27 -9.12 16.02
CA ILE A 175 -18.61 -8.56 16.26
C ILE A 175 -19.68 -9.65 16.26
N THR A 176 -20.81 -9.39 16.92
CA THR A 176 -22.00 -10.24 16.81
C THR A 176 -22.64 -10.05 15.44
N LEU A 177 -22.65 -11.11 14.64
CA LEU A 177 -23.31 -11.12 13.33
C LEU A 177 -24.84 -11.27 13.50
N LEU A 178 -25.57 -10.64 12.59
CA LEU A 178 -27.01 -10.75 12.49
C LEU A 178 -27.38 -11.99 11.67
N HIS A 179 -28.57 -12.51 11.92
CA HIS A 179 -29.15 -13.62 11.16
C HIS A 179 -30.61 -13.28 10.79
N PRO A 180 -31.12 -13.81 9.67
CA PRO A 180 -32.55 -13.73 9.37
C PRO A 180 -33.36 -14.49 10.41
N ARG A 181 -34.67 -14.28 10.39
CA ARG A 181 -35.61 -15.02 11.26
C ARG A 181 -35.43 -16.53 11.08
N GLU A 182 -35.46 -17.26 12.19
CA GLU A 182 -35.38 -18.72 12.19
C GLU A 182 -36.41 -19.35 11.23
N GLY A 183 -35.94 -20.26 10.38
CA GLY A 183 -36.76 -20.93 9.36
C GLY A 183 -36.94 -20.16 8.04
N TYR A 184 -36.48 -18.91 7.93
CA TYR A 184 -36.50 -18.18 6.67
C TYR A 184 -35.54 -18.82 5.65
N GLN A 185 -36.01 -18.98 4.40
CA GLN A 185 -35.22 -19.50 3.29
C GLN A 185 -34.94 -18.38 2.29
N PRO A 186 -33.69 -17.89 2.20
CA PRO A 186 -33.31 -16.85 1.25
C PRO A 186 -33.54 -17.25 -0.21
N ASP A 187 -34.01 -16.33 -1.04
CA ASP A 187 -34.28 -16.53 -2.47
C ASP A 187 -33.35 -15.66 -3.33
N ALA A 188 -32.42 -16.30 -4.05
CA ALA A 188 -31.43 -15.61 -4.88
C ALA A 188 -32.05 -14.88 -6.09
N GLU A 189 -33.12 -15.39 -6.71
CA GLU A 189 -33.76 -14.73 -7.86
C GLU A 189 -34.49 -13.47 -7.42
N ARG A 190 -35.19 -13.55 -6.27
CA ARG A 190 -35.76 -12.37 -5.64
C ARG A 190 -34.68 -11.39 -5.18
N GLY A 191 -33.55 -11.91 -4.68
CA GLY A 191 -32.37 -11.14 -4.32
C GLY A 191 -31.80 -10.33 -5.48
N LYS A 192 -31.67 -10.93 -6.68
CA LYS A 192 -31.26 -10.25 -7.91
C LYS A 192 -32.20 -9.09 -8.26
N THR A 193 -33.51 -9.34 -8.21
CA THR A 193 -34.52 -8.31 -8.47
C THR A 193 -34.41 -7.15 -7.48
N LEU A 194 -34.27 -7.46 -6.19
CA LEU A 194 -34.13 -6.46 -5.13
C LEU A 194 -32.82 -5.68 -5.25
N PHE A 195 -31.72 -6.33 -5.65
CA PHE A 195 -30.43 -5.68 -5.88
C PHE A 195 -30.56 -4.54 -6.90
N GLY A 196 -31.27 -4.78 -8.01
CA GLY A 196 -31.53 -3.77 -9.03
C GLY A 196 -32.51 -2.67 -8.61
N GLN A 197 -33.44 -2.96 -7.70
CA GLN A 197 -34.50 -2.02 -7.30
C GLN A 197 -34.16 -1.19 -6.05
N ARG A 198 -33.29 -1.69 -5.16
CA ARG A 198 -32.97 -1.06 -3.86
C ARG A 198 -31.77 -0.10 -3.92
N GLY A 199 -31.34 0.30 -5.12
CA GLY A 199 -30.30 1.31 -5.31
C GLY A 199 -28.86 0.82 -5.25
N CYS A 200 -28.62 -0.50 -5.18
CA CYS A 200 -27.26 -1.05 -5.14
C CYS A 200 -26.43 -0.63 -6.37
N LEU A 201 -27.08 -0.61 -7.53
CA LEU A 201 -26.53 -0.23 -8.84
C LEU A 201 -26.22 1.27 -9.00
N ALA A 202 -26.58 2.11 -8.03
CA ALA A 202 -26.17 3.53 -8.01
C ALA A 202 -24.72 3.71 -7.56
N CYS A 203 -24.15 2.71 -6.89
CA CYS A 203 -22.77 2.72 -6.40
C CYS A 203 -21.94 1.53 -6.88
N HIS A 204 -22.56 0.36 -7.03
CA HIS A 204 -21.87 -0.88 -7.39
C HIS A 204 -22.11 -1.26 -8.86
N SER A 205 -21.11 -1.90 -9.44
CA SER A 205 -21.25 -2.64 -10.71
C SER A 205 -21.49 -4.13 -10.42
N TYR A 206 -22.17 -4.80 -11.34
CA TYR A 206 -22.35 -6.26 -11.31
C TYR A 206 -22.49 -6.78 -12.75
N ASN A 207 -21.72 -7.81 -13.10
CA ASN A 207 -21.65 -8.38 -14.43
C ASN A 207 -22.80 -9.38 -14.64
N ASP A 208 -23.96 -8.85 -15.03
CA ASP A 208 -25.14 -9.62 -15.40
C ASP A 208 -25.77 -9.00 -16.65
N GLU A 209 -26.39 -9.83 -17.49
CA GLU A 209 -27.06 -9.37 -18.71
C GLU A 209 -28.15 -8.33 -18.43
N GLU A 210 -28.90 -8.45 -17.33
CA GLU A 210 -29.95 -7.51 -16.93
C GLU A 210 -29.41 -6.16 -16.46
N PHE A 211 -28.16 -6.12 -16.01
CA PHE A 211 -27.49 -4.90 -15.52
C PHE A 211 -26.47 -4.36 -16.54
N ALA A 212 -26.47 -4.90 -17.75
CA ALA A 212 -25.55 -4.51 -18.81
C ALA A 212 -25.60 -2.99 -19.08
N GLY A 213 -24.43 -2.36 -19.12
CA GLY A 213 -24.29 -0.92 -19.36
C GLY A 213 -24.24 -0.06 -18.09
N ILE A 214 -24.59 -0.60 -16.91
CA ILE A 214 -24.43 0.11 -15.64
C ILE A 214 -22.98 -0.06 -15.16
N LYS A 215 -22.22 1.03 -15.18
CA LYS A 215 -20.84 1.08 -14.69
C LYS A 215 -20.74 2.15 -13.60
N GLN A 216 -20.38 1.72 -12.40
CA GLN A 216 -20.13 2.56 -11.24
C GLN A 216 -18.78 2.24 -10.62
N SER A 217 -18.08 3.28 -10.14
CA SER A 217 -16.74 3.19 -9.53
C SER A 217 -16.68 3.71 -8.09
N PHE A 218 -17.81 4.13 -7.51
CA PHE A 218 -17.87 4.55 -6.11
C PHE A 218 -17.80 3.35 -5.17
N GLY A 219 -18.65 2.34 -5.41
CA GLY A 219 -18.58 1.03 -4.80
C GLY A 219 -17.78 0.05 -5.68
N PRO A 220 -17.22 -1.01 -5.09
CA PRO A 220 -16.54 -2.06 -5.86
C PRO A 220 -17.51 -2.82 -6.77
N ASP A 221 -16.98 -3.38 -7.85
CA ASP A 221 -17.64 -4.48 -8.57
C ASP A 221 -17.88 -5.67 -7.61
N LEU A 222 -19.14 -6.12 -7.55
CA LEU A 222 -19.59 -7.19 -6.66
C LEU A 222 -19.71 -8.55 -7.35
N SER A 223 -19.39 -8.65 -8.65
CA SER A 223 -19.55 -9.88 -9.44
C SER A 223 -18.82 -11.08 -8.85
N LYS A 224 -17.66 -10.84 -8.23
CA LYS A 224 -16.79 -11.87 -7.62
C LYS A 224 -16.83 -11.86 -6.10
N ILE A 225 -17.85 -11.25 -5.48
CA ILE A 225 -17.89 -11.16 -4.02
C ILE A 225 -18.00 -12.54 -3.36
N HIS A 226 -18.72 -13.48 -3.99
CA HIS A 226 -18.86 -14.86 -3.55
C HIS A 226 -17.51 -15.58 -3.43
N GLU A 227 -16.58 -15.34 -4.36
CA GLU A 227 -15.31 -16.07 -4.43
C GLU A 227 -14.51 -15.89 -3.13
N LYS A 228 -14.48 -14.68 -2.57
CA LYS A 228 -13.60 -14.31 -1.43
C LYS A 228 -14.23 -14.40 -0.04
N ILE A 229 -15.55 -14.43 0.05
CA ILE A 229 -16.24 -14.53 1.34
C ILE A 229 -16.17 -15.99 1.80
N LYS A 230 -16.04 -16.20 3.11
CA LYS A 230 -16.03 -17.55 3.70
C LYS A 230 -17.19 -18.41 3.20
N ALA A 231 -16.96 -19.71 3.07
CA ALA A 231 -18.02 -20.64 2.70
C ALA A 231 -19.08 -20.80 3.80
N GLY A 232 -20.31 -21.18 3.42
CA GLY A 232 -21.35 -21.61 4.35
C GLY A 232 -22.00 -20.50 5.18
N GLU A 233 -22.44 -20.86 6.39
CA GLU A 233 -23.23 -19.98 7.26
C GLU A 233 -22.44 -18.74 7.71
N ASP A 234 -21.13 -18.86 7.93
CA ASP A 234 -20.28 -17.74 8.37
C ASP A 234 -20.24 -16.63 7.31
N GLY A 235 -20.01 -16.99 6.05
CA GLY A 235 -20.01 -16.03 4.94
C GLY A 235 -21.38 -15.41 4.70
N PHE A 236 -22.44 -16.21 4.78
CA PHE A 236 -23.81 -15.73 4.68
C PHE A 236 -24.15 -14.73 5.80
N ALA A 237 -23.84 -15.07 7.05
CA ALA A 237 -24.08 -14.21 8.20
C ALA A 237 -23.30 -12.90 8.10
N TRP A 238 -22.05 -12.95 7.64
CA TRP A 238 -21.25 -11.75 7.41
C TRP A 238 -21.89 -10.85 6.35
N LEU A 239 -22.24 -11.40 5.19
CA LEU A 239 -22.78 -10.60 4.09
C LEU A 239 -24.17 -10.05 4.41
N TYR A 240 -25.02 -10.87 5.05
CA TYR A 240 -26.32 -10.43 5.56
C TYR A 240 -26.17 -9.23 6.52
N THR A 241 -25.25 -9.34 7.48
CA THR A 241 -24.96 -8.27 8.44
C THR A 241 -24.50 -7.01 7.73
N TRP A 242 -23.58 -7.14 6.77
CA TRP A 242 -23.06 -6.00 5.99
C TRP A 242 -24.14 -5.31 5.17
N VAL A 243 -24.99 -6.07 4.47
CA VAL A 243 -26.07 -5.54 3.63
C VAL A 243 -27.16 -4.89 4.49
N LYS A 244 -27.51 -5.49 5.63
CA LYS A 244 -28.55 -4.99 6.54
C LYS A 244 -28.13 -3.77 7.33
N ASN A 245 -26.92 -3.77 7.88
CA ASN A 245 -26.41 -2.68 8.71
C ASN A 245 -24.87 -2.59 8.66
N PRO A 246 -24.32 -1.96 7.61
CA PRO A 246 -22.87 -1.90 7.41
C PRO A 246 -22.15 -1.11 8.52
N MET A 247 -22.86 -0.22 9.24
CA MET A 247 -22.31 0.57 10.35
C MET A 247 -21.94 -0.29 11.57
N LEU A 248 -22.53 -1.48 11.74
CA LEU A 248 -22.12 -2.42 12.80
C LEU A 248 -20.69 -2.91 12.61
N HIS A 249 -20.26 -3.07 11.36
CA HIS A 249 -18.93 -3.55 11.02
C HIS A 249 -17.95 -2.39 10.83
N HIS A 250 -18.41 -1.25 10.30
CA HIS A 250 -17.56 -0.08 10.16
C HIS A 250 -18.39 1.19 10.37
N PRO A 251 -18.30 1.82 11.55
CA PRO A 251 -19.13 2.98 11.90
C PRO A 251 -19.05 4.16 10.93
N ARG A 252 -17.92 4.30 10.23
CA ARG A 252 -17.69 5.38 9.27
C ARG A 252 -17.85 4.95 7.82
N THR A 253 -18.26 3.72 7.51
CA THR A 253 -18.37 3.19 6.14
C THR A 253 -19.11 4.13 5.17
N ARG A 254 -18.70 4.11 3.88
CA ARG A 254 -19.42 4.83 2.81
C ARG A 254 -20.66 4.07 2.32
N MET A 255 -20.77 2.78 2.65
CA MET A 255 -21.96 1.99 2.33
C MET A 255 -23.13 2.48 3.19
N PRO A 256 -24.20 3.04 2.60
CA PRO A 256 -25.33 3.53 3.39
C PRO A 256 -26.14 2.36 3.99
N ASN A 257 -26.90 2.65 5.04
CA ASN A 257 -27.99 1.77 5.43
C ASN A 257 -29.15 1.96 4.44
N LEU A 258 -29.48 0.91 3.69
CA LEU A 258 -30.53 0.93 2.66
C LEU A 258 -31.93 0.62 3.21
N TYR A 259 -32.09 0.54 4.54
CA TYR A 259 -33.35 0.26 5.23
C TYR A 259 -34.04 -1.01 4.71
N LEU A 260 -33.25 -2.09 4.60
CA LEU A 260 -33.68 -3.40 4.11
C LEU A 260 -34.33 -4.22 5.23
N ASP A 261 -35.27 -3.62 5.95
CA ASP A 261 -36.04 -4.31 6.99
C ASP A 261 -36.98 -5.36 6.36
N PRO A 262 -37.23 -6.49 7.05
CA PRO A 262 -38.16 -7.48 6.54
C PRO A 262 -39.56 -6.93 6.32
N GLU A 263 -40.19 -7.36 5.23
CA GLU A 263 -41.51 -6.92 4.81
C GLU A 263 -42.53 -8.04 5.03
N GLU A 264 -43.62 -7.72 5.72
CA GLU A 264 -44.74 -8.63 5.95
C GLU A 264 -45.98 -8.17 5.15
N LYS A 265 -46.51 -9.05 4.31
CA LYS A 265 -47.76 -8.80 3.55
C LYS A 265 -48.66 -10.03 3.61
N GLY A 266 -49.63 -10.00 4.53
CA GLY A 266 -50.49 -11.16 4.79
C GLY A 266 -49.66 -12.30 5.38
N ASP A 267 -49.72 -13.48 4.75
CA ASP A 267 -48.92 -14.66 5.16
C ASP A 267 -47.49 -14.67 4.56
N SER A 268 -47.14 -13.68 3.73
CA SER A 268 -45.83 -13.58 3.08
C SER A 268 -44.86 -12.75 3.92
N TYR A 269 -43.71 -13.34 4.28
CA TYR A 269 -42.58 -12.67 4.92
C TYR A 269 -41.40 -12.69 3.96
N VAL A 270 -40.82 -11.52 3.65
CA VAL A 270 -39.64 -11.37 2.79
C VAL A 270 -38.58 -10.62 3.57
N ASP A 271 -37.35 -11.12 3.59
CA ASP A 271 -36.18 -10.42 4.13
C ASP A 271 -35.28 -10.01 2.96
N PRO A 272 -35.35 -8.73 2.51
CA PRO A 272 -34.60 -8.28 1.35
C PRO A 272 -33.08 -8.41 1.51
N ALA A 273 -32.55 -8.20 2.72
CA ALA A 273 -31.13 -8.30 2.97
C ALA A 273 -30.65 -9.76 2.84
N ALA A 274 -31.45 -10.72 3.32
CA ALA A 274 -31.16 -12.15 3.20
C ALA A 274 -31.18 -12.61 1.75
N ASP A 275 -32.18 -12.18 0.98
CA ASP A 275 -32.30 -12.54 -0.44
C ASP A 275 -31.16 -11.96 -1.28
N ILE A 276 -30.80 -10.68 -1.07
CA ILE A 276 -29.66 -10.04 -1.73
C ILE A 276 -28.35 -10.75 -1.36
N ALA A 277 -28.16 -11.12 -0.08
CA ALA A 277 -26.98 -11.87 0.34
C ALA A 277 -26.91 -13.24 -0.34
N ALA A 278 -28.04 -13.94 -0.47
CA ALA A 278 -28.11 -15.22 -1.20
C ALA A 278 -27.77 -15.06 -2.69
N PHE A 279 -28.28 -14.02 -3.34
CA PHE A 279 -27.93 -13.69 -4.72
C PHE A 279 -26.43 -13.48 -4.90
N LEU A 280 -25.84 -12.61 -4.08
CA LEU A 280 -24.42 -12.27 -4.15
C LEU A 280 -23.49 -13.45 -3.83
N LEU A 281 -23.97 -14.46 -3.10
CA LEU A 281 -23.24 -15.69 -2.76
C LEU A 281 -23.56 -16.88 -3.68
N ALA A 282 -24.46 -16.72 -4.66
CA ALA A 282 -24.92 -17.83 -5.50
C ALA A 282 -23.81 -18.51 -6.32
N GLY A 283 -22.71 -17.81 -6.58
CA GLY A 283 -21.53 -18.36 -7.29
C GLY A 283 -20.68 -19.33 -6.47
N GLY A 284 -20.90 -19.41 -5.15
CA GLY A 284 -20.12 -20.27 -4.23
C GLY A 284 -18.76 -19.67 -3.83
N ALA A 285 -18.17 -20.19 -2.75
CA ALA A 285 -16.82 -19.78 -2.35
C ALA A 285 -15.76 -20.41 -3.26
N THR A 286 -14.61 -19.75 -3.40
CA THR A 286 -13.45 -20.25 -4.14
C THR A 286 -12.34 -20.61 -3.18
N ASP A 287 -11.69 -21.75 -3.41
CA ASP A 287 -10.46 -22.11 -2.72
C ASP A 287 -9.28 -21.35 -3.35
N PHE A 288 -8.62 -20.50 -2.55
CA PHE A 288 -7.43 -19.77 -2.97
C PHE A 288 -6.17 -20.62 -2.71
N PRO A 289 -5.10 -20.43 -3.52
CA PRO A 289 -3.86 -21.16 -3.30
C PRO A 289 -3.27 -20.77 -1.94
N ALA A 290 -2.97 -21.80 -1.13
CA ALA A 290 -2.24 -21.61 0.10
C ALA A 290 -0.83 -21.09 -0.19
N MET A 291 -0.39 -20.11 0.59
CA MET A 291 0.96 -19.57 0.47
C MET A 291 1.97 -20.55 1.05
N GLU A 292 2.88 -21.05 0.20
CA GLU A 292 3.99 -21.88 0.64
C GLU A 292 5.15 -21.01 1.12
N LEU A 293 5.58 -21.23 2.37
CA LEU A 293 6.76 -20.57 2.91
C LEU A 293 8.02 -21.36 2.54
N PRO A 294 9.11 -20.69 2.12
CA PRO A 294 10.35 -21.39 1.84
C PRO A 294 10.88 -22.08 3.10
N GLY A 295 11.37 -23.30 2.90
CA GLY A 295 11.95 -24.13 3.96
C GLY A 295 13.32 -23.62 4.43
N VAL A 296 14.05 -24.45 5.17
CA VAL A 296 15.42 -24.12 5.57
C VAL A 296 16.31 -23.88 4.34
N HIS A 297 17.20 -22.90 4.44
CA HIS A 297 18.10 -22.55 3.35
C HIS A 297 19.50 -22.26 3.87
N LEU A 298 20.46 -22.21 2.94
CA LEU A 298 21.81 -21.71 3.18
C LEU A 298 21.93 -20.22 2.84
N GLY A 299 21.11 -19.74 1.89
CA GLY A 299 21.13 -18.36 1.38
C GLY A 299 22.33 -18.09 0.48
N VAL A 300 22.57 -18.99 -0.46
CA VAL A 300 23.56 -18.82 -1.54
C VAL A 300 22.89 -19.07 -2.87
N VAL A 301 23.36 -18.35 -3.90
CA VAL A 301 23.05 -18.66 -5.30
C VAL A 301 24.25 -19.39 -5.86
N VAL A 302 24.04 -20.51 -6.54
CA VAL A 302 25.13 -21.36 -7.02
C VAL A 302 24.95 -21.76 -8.48
N THR A 303 26.06 -22.01 -9.17
CA THR A 303 26.08 -22.65 -10.49
C THR A 303 26.72 -24.02 -10.37
N GLY A 304 26.16 -25.02 -11.05
CA GLY A 304 26.70 -26.37 -11.04
C GLY A 304 28.03 -26.51 -11.78
N SER A 305 28.87 -27.43 -11.31
CA SER A 305 30.12 -27.83 -11.97
C SER A 305 30.50 -29.27 -11.60
N ASP A 306 31.40 -29.88 -12.38
CA ASP A 306 31.92 -31.22 -12.12
C ASP A 306 32.66 -31.32 -10.76
N ALA A 307 33.15 -30.19 -10.24
CA ALA A 307 33.86 -30.11 -8.96
C ALA A 307 32.95 -29.85 -7.76
N GLY A 308 31.73 -29.35 -7.98
CA GLY A 308 30.80 -28.94 -6.91
C GLY A 308 29.93 -27.73 -7.29
N ALA A 309 29.08 -27.31 -6.36
CA ALA A 309 28.25 -26.12 -6.52
C ALA A 309 29.05 -24.84 -6.26
N VAL A 310 29.28 -24.02 -7.29
CA VAL A 310 30.08 -22.79 -7.22
C VAL A 310 29.21 -21.62 -6.76
N VAL A 311 29.58 -20.97 -5.66
CA VAL A 311 28.84 -19.84 -5.09
C VAL A 311 28.99 -18.60 -5.98
N GLN A 312 27.86 -18.10 -6.49
CA GLN A 312 27.75 -16.86 -7.27
C GLN A 312 27.27 -15.68 -6.43
N GLU A 313 26.51 -15.93 -5.38
CA GLU A 313 25.99 -14.88 -4.49
C GLU A 313 25.85 -15.45 -3.08
N VAL A 314 26.08 -14.59 -2.07
CA VAL A 314 25.80 -14.89 -0.67
C VAL A 314 24.78 -13.86 -0.21
N LEU A 315 23.60 -14.33 0.18
CA LEU A 315 22.50 -13.46 0.58
C LEU A 315 22.76 -12.86 1.95
N LEU A 316 22.39 -11.59 2.13
CA LEU A 316 22.50 -10.87 3.40
C LEU A 316 21.64 -11.53 4.48
N ASP A 317 22.16 -11.52 5.71
CA ASP A 317 21.56 -12.12 6.90
C ASP A 317 21.22 -13.60 6.76
N SER A 318 21.89 -14.31 5.84
CA SER A 318 21.71 -15.74 5.64
C SER A 318 22.61 -16.60 6.53
N PRO A 319 22.33 -17.91 6.64
CA PRO A 319 23.24 -18.86 7.27
C PRO A 319 24.63 -18.89 6.62
N ALA A 320 24.73 -18.66 5.31
CA ALA A 320 26.00 -18.61 4.61
C ALA A 320 26.87 -17.42 5.02
N GLU A 321 26.27 -16.25 5.25
CA GLU A 321 27.00 -15.07 5.74
C GLU A 321 27.48 -15.27 7.19
N ARG A 322 26.69 -15.97 8.01
CA ARG A 322 27.05 -16.31 9.39
C ARG A 322 27.96 -17.53 9.54
N ALA A 323 28.31 -18.19 8.43
CA ALA A 323 29.10 -19.41 8.47
C ALA A 323 30.52 -19.14 9.01
N THR A 324 31.04 -20.07 9.80
CA THR A 324 32.45 -20.07 10.21
C THR A 324 33.23 -21.01 9.32
N VAL A 325 34.22 -20.48 8.62
CA VAL A 325 35.04 -21.20 7.63
C VAL A 325 36.46 -21.39 8.14
N ASP A 326 36.89 -22.65 8.26
CA ASP A 326 38.25 -23.05 8.61
C ASP A 326 39.04 -23.43 7.35
N VAL A 327 40.10 -22.68 7.08
CA VAL A 327 41.10 -23.01 6.05
C VAL A 327 42.42 -23.38 6.74
N ASN A 328 42.67 -24.68 6.93
CA ASN A 328 43.89 -25.21 7.55
C ASN A 328 44.25 -24.56 8.91
N GLY A 329 43.27 -24.40 9.80
CA GLY A 329 43.42 -23.80 11.14
C GLY A 329 43.26 -22.28 11.17
N LYS A 330 42.99 -21.64 10.03
CA LYS A 330 42.69 -20.20 9.97
C LYS A 330 41.20 -19.99 9.80
N MET A 331 40.56 -19.51 10.86
CA MET A 331 39.13 -19.20 10.86
C MET A 331 38.85 -17.88 10.15
N SER A 332 37.76 -17.86 9.39
CA SER A 332 37.17 -16.68 8.75
C SER A 332 35.64 -16.77 8.83
N LEU A 333 34.98 -15.63 8.76
CA LEU A 333 33.51 -15.58 8.68
C LEU A 333 33.06 -15.55 7.21
N ALA A 334 31.85 -16.04 7.01
CA ALA A 334 31.09 -16.13 5.77
C ALA A 334 31.66 -17.09 4.71
N LEU A 335 30.73 -17.72 3.98
CA LEU A 335 30.99 -18.17 2.62
C LEU A 335 31.24 -16.95 1.72
N ARG A 336 31.91 -17.17 0.58
CA ARG A 336 32.28 -16.12 -0.36
C ARG A 336 31.95 -16.54 -1.77
N MET A 337 31.73 -15.54 -2.61
CA MET A 337 31.66 -15.72 -4.05
C MET A 337 32.91 -16.44 -4.56
N GLY A 338 32.72 -17.47 -5.38
CA GLY A 338 33.78 -18.35 -5.89
C GLY A 338 34.13 -19.55 -4.99
N ASP A 339 33.60 -19.66 -3.77
CA ASP A 339 33.72 -20.90 -3.01
C ASP A 339 32.99 -22.04 -3.73
N VAL A 340 33.56 -23.24 -3.75
CA VAL A 340 32.94 -24.43 -4.34
C VAL A 340 32.47 -25.36 -3.24
N ILE A 341 31.16 -25.56 -3.10
CA ILE A 341 30.59 -26.49 -2.12
C ILE A 341 30.60 -27.89 -2.74
N THR A 342 31.31 -28.81 -2.11
CA THR A 342 31.48 -30.19 -2.60
C THR A 342 30.58 -31.17 -1.87
N SER A 343 30.29 -30.93 -0.59
CA SER A 343 29.32 -31.72 0.17
C SER A 343 28.70 -30.97 1.35
N VAL A 344 27.51 -31.43 1.76
CA VAL A 344 26.79 -30.99 2.96
C VAL A 344 26.64 -32.21 3.89
N ASN A 345 27.17 -32.16 5.10
CA ASN A 345 27.17 -33.27 6.06
C ASN A 345 27.65 -34.61 5.45
N GLY A 346 28.59 -34.53 4.50
CA GLY A 346 29.14 -35.69 3.78
C GLY A 346 28.34 -36.14 2.55
N GLN A 347 27.17 -35.57 2.27
CA GLN A 347 26.42 -35.80 1.04
C GLN A 347 26.98 -34.91 -0.08
N SER A 348 27.45 -35.52 -1.17
CA SER A 348 28.02 -34.81 -2.32
C SER A 348 26.97 -33.92 -3.00
N VAL A 349 27.40 -32.72 -3.41
CA VAL A 349 26.57 -31.76 -4.15
C VAL A 349 27.35 -31.24 -5.36
N THR A 350 26.68 -31.09 -6.49
CA THR A 350 27.31 -30.69 -7.77
C THR A 350 26.62 -29.50 -8.41
N ASP A 351 25.42 -29.16 -7.95
CA ASP A 351 24.56 -28.13 -8.51
C ASP A 351 23.61 -27.58 -7.44
N GLU A 352 22.80 -26.59 -7.83
CA GLU A 352 21.81 -25.96 -6.96
C GLU A 352 20.75 -26.94 -6.44
N VAL A 353 20.29 -27.85 -7.29
CA VAL A 353 19.23 -28.81 -6.95
C VAL A 353 19.69 -29.77 -5.86
N SER A 354 20.88 -30.35 -6.02
CA SER A 354 21.48 -31.26 -5.03
C SER A 354 21.84 -30.54 -3.73
N LEU A 355 22.31 -29.29 -3.79
CA LEU A 355 22.57 -28.46 -2.62
C LEU A 355 21.29 -28.15 -1.84
N ASN A 356 20.26 -27.64 -2.53
CA ASN A 356 18.99 -27.29 -1.91
C ASN A 356 18.31 -28.52 -1.32
N ALA A 357 18.36 -29.68 -1.99
CA ALA A 357 17.82 -30.93 -1.45
C ALA A 357 18.56 -31.39 -0.17
N ALA A 358 19.89 -31.29 -0.14
CA ALA A 358 20.68 -31.65 1.04
C ALA A 358 20.40 -30.72 2.23
N ILE A 359 20.20 -29.43 1.98
CA ILE A 359 19.87 -28.44 3.01
C ILE A 359 18.42 -28.61 3.49
N ALA A 360 17.46 -28.79 2.59
CA ALA A 360 16.04 -28.96 2.92
C ALA A 360 15.74 -30.20 3.79
N ALA A 361 16.62 -31.20 3.76
CA ALA A 361 16.52 -32.38 4.61
C ALA A 361 16.90 -32.12 6.09
N LEU A 362 17.50 -30.97 6.39
CA LEU A 362 17.94 -30.62 7.74
C LEU A 362 16.80 -29.97 8.55
N PRO A 363 16.68 -30.27 9.86
CA PRO A 363 15.78 -29.54 10.73
C PRO A 363 16.15 -28.04 10.82
N ASN A 364 15.16 -27.18 11.09
CA ASN A 364 15.43 -25.77 11.35
C ASN A 364 16.44 -25.63 12.52
N ARG A 365 17.45 -24.77 12.34
CA ARG A 365 18.60 -24.52 13.22
C ARG A 365 19.58 -25.67 13.39
N ALA A 366 19.45 -26.73 12.60
CA ALA A 366 20.45 -27.80 12.60
C ALA A 366 21.81 -27.26 12.15
N GLU A 367 22.87 -27.79 12.75
CA GLU A 367 24.23 -27.52 12.29
C GLU A 367 24.48 -28.23 10.96
N ALA A 368 24.98 -27.48 9.99
CA ALA A 368 25.42 -27.96 8.69
C ALA A 368 26.93 -27.79 8.57
N THR A 369 27.63 -28.88 8.31
CA THR A 369 29.05 -28.90 7.98
C THR A 369 29.22 -29.04 6.47
N LEU A 370 29.82 -28.05 5.84
CA LEU A 370 30.07 -28.00 4.42
C LEU A 370 31.55 -28.28 4.15
N ALA A 371 31.84 -29.23 3.25
CA ALA A 371 33.16 -29.33 2.65
C ALA A 371 33.22 -28.38 1.45
N ILE A 372 34.13 -27.42 1.49
CA ILE A 372 34.27 -26.42 0.44
C ILE A 372 35.70 -26.37 -0.12
N GLU A 373 35.85 -25.87 -1.33
CA GLU A 373 37.13 -25.48 -1.91
C GLU A 373 37.17 -23.95 -2.04
N ARG A 374 38.15 -23.33 -1.38
CA ARG A 374 38.36 -21.88 -1.43
C ARG A 374 39.72 -21.59 -2.05
N ASN A 375 39.72 -20.94 -3.22
CA ASN A 375 40.93 -20.63 -3.98
C ASN A 375 41.84 -21.86 -4.23
N GLY A 376 41.26 -22.99 -4.62
CA GLY A 376 42.04 -24.22 -4.90
C GLY A 376 42.41 -25.04 -3.66
N ARG A 377 41.93 -24.67 -2.46
CA ARG A 377 42.31 -25.33 -1.20
C ARG A 377 41.09 -25.89 -0.48
N PRO A 378 41.14 -27.12 0.05
CA PRO A 378 40.06 -27.67 0.84
C PRO A 378 39.91 -26.88 2.14
N ALA A 379 38.66 -26.66 2.52
CA ALA A 379 38.26 -25.96 3.73
C ALA A 379 36.93 -26.53 4.25
N THR A 380 36.61 -26.24 5.50
CA THR A 380 35.37 -26.68 6.12
C THR A 380 34.60 -25.46 6.60
N ALA A 381 33.35 -25.33 6.20
CA ALA A 381 32.45 -24.30 6.71
C ALA A 381 31.40 -24.93 7.63
N THR A 382 31.07 -24.26 8.72
CA THR A 382 30.05 -24.69 9.68
C THR A 382 29.05 -23.55 9.88
N THR A 383 27.76 -23.88 9.84
CA THR A 383 26.69 -22.89 10.07
C THR A 383 25.43 -23.56 10.58
N ARG A 384 24.47 -22.78 11.08
CA ARG A 384 23.13 -23.25 11.41
C ARG A 384 22.15 -22.83 10.33
N VAL A 385 21.58 -23.80 9.63
CA VAL A 385 20.57 -23.53 8.58
C VAL A 385 19.29 -23.03 9.24
N CYS A 386 18.69 -22.00 8.67
CA CYS A 386 17.52 -21.32 9.21
C CYS A 386 16.43 -21.23 8.13
N THR A 387 15.18 -21.05 8.55
CA THR A 387 14.11 -20.63 7.63
C THR A 387 14.24 -19.13 7.34
N PRO A 388 13.66 -18.61 6.23
CA PRO A 388 13.71 -17.18 5.94
C PRO A 388 12.96 -16.36 6.99
N LEU A 389 11.96 -16.95 7.67
CA LEU A 389 11.31 -16.33 8.83
C LEU A 389 12.30 -16.11 9.98
N ASP A 390 13.14 -17.10 10.28
CA ASP A 390 14.17 -16.95 11.32
C ASP A 390 15.18 -15.87 10.94
N ASP A 391 15.62 -15.85 9.69
CA ASP A 391 16.56 -14.82 9.21
C ASP A 391 15.97 -13.42 9.27
N LEU A 392 14.72 -13.24 8.84
CA LEU A 392 14.05 -11.94 8.87
C LEU A 392 13.82 -11.44 10.30
N VAL A 393 13.45 -12.32 11.22
CA VAL A 393 13.32 -11.98 12.65
C VAL A 393 14.67 -11.58 13.23
N ARG A 394 15.74 -12.32 12.90
CA ARG A 394 17.12 -12.02 13.32
C ARG A 394 17.60 -10.68 12.80
N LEU A 395 17.37 -10.39 11.52
CA LEU A 395 17.69 -9.12 10.88
C LEU A 395 17.06 -7.96 11.66
N TYR A 396 15.75 -8.01 11.92
CA TYR A 396 15.08 -6.90 12.60
C TYR A 396 15.46 -6.79 14.08
N LEU A 397 15.56 -7.91 14.81
CA LEU A 397 16.02 -7.87 16.21
C LEU A 397 17.46 -7.37 16.33
N GLY A 398 18.33 -7.68 15.37
CA GLY A 398 19.72 -7.22 15.35
C GLY A 398 19.88 -5.70 15.24
N LYS A 399 18.82 -4.97 14.83
CA LYS A 399 18.82 -3.50 14.79
C LYS A 399 18.60 -2.88 16.18
N SER A 400 17.96 -3.61 17.11
CA SER A 400 17.65 -3.13 18.46
C SER A 400 18.38 -3.88 19.58
N LEU A 401 18.89 -5.10 19.31
CA LEU A 401 19.54 -5.97 20.28
C LEU A 401 20.96 -6.39 19.83
N PRO A 402 21.92 -6.53 20.76
CA PRO A 402 23.18 -7.21 20.49
C PRO A 402 22.97 -8.67 20.10
N ALA A 403 23.86 -9.23 19.28
CA ALA A 403 23.77 -10.60 18.77
C ALA A 403 23.53 -11.67 19.86
N ALA A 404 24.16 -11.54 21.02
CA ALA A 404 23.96 -12.47 22.14
C ALA A 404 22.52 -12.47 22.68
N GLN A 405 21.87 -11.31 22.70
CA GLN A 405 20.47 -11.18 23.13
C GLN A 405 19.50 -11.66 22.06
N VAL A 406 19.87 -11.55 20.78
CA VAL A 406 19.11 -12.18 19.69
C VAL A 406 19.11 -13.70 19.85
N GLU A 407 20.27 -14.33 20.06
CA GLU A 407 20.32 -15.78 20.32
C GLU A 407 19.53 -16.17 21.57
N GLU A 408 19.69 -15.41 22.67
CA GLU A 408 18.90 -15.62 23.89
C GLU A 408 17.40 -15.57 23.61
N ALA A 409 16.95 -14.62 22.77
CA ALA A 409 15.53 -14.48 22.42
C ALA A 409 14.99 -15.73 21.74
N PHE A 410 15.79 -16.37 20.90
CA PHE A 410 15.41 -17.61 20.24
C PHE A 410 15.53 -18.85 21.12
N GLU A 411 16.55 -18.93 21.97
CA GLU A 411 16.72 -20.01 22.93
C GLU A 411 15.56 -20.03 23.94
N LYS A 412 15.19 -18.84 24.42
CA LYS A 412 14.08 -18.65 25.38
C LYS A 412 12.72 -18.47 24.72
N ARG A 413 12.67 -18.31 23.40
CA ARG A 413 11.45 -18.07 22.58
C ARG A 413 10.63 -16.88 23.05
N GLN A 414 11.31 -15.80 23.40
CA GLN A 414 10.69 -14.56 23.88
C GLN A 414 11.67 -13.40 23.78
N TYR A 415 11.16 -12.18 23.60
CA TYR A 415 11.97 -10.97 23.65
C TYR A 415 12.60 -10.77 25.03
N PRO A 416 13.90 -10.42 25.13
CA PRO A 416 14.57 -10.21 26.40
C PRO A 416 14.08 -8.92 27.07
N LEU A 417 13.33 -9.07 28.17
CA LEU A 417 12.87 -7.94 29.00
C LEU A 417 13.73 -7.77 30.25
N SER A 418 13.91 -6.52 30.66
CA SER A 418 14.52 -6.18 31.95
C SER A 418 13.70 -6.75 33.11
N GLY A 419 14.36 -7.17 34.19
CA GLY A 419 13.70 -7.60 35.43
C GLY A 419 12.79 -6.52 36.05
N LEU A 420 13.03 -5.25 35.72
CA LEU A 420 12.17 -4.13 36.11
C LEU A 420 10.76 -4.22 35.53
N ALA A 421 10.56 -4.90 34.39
CA ALA A 421 9.22 -5.11 33.82
C ALA A 421 8.30 -5.92 34.74
N TRP A 422 8.89 -6.67 35.68
CA TRP A 422 8.18 -7.53 36.63
C TRP A 422 8.24 -7.01 38.06
N THR A 423 8.78 -5.81 38.27
CA THR A 423 8.96 -5.21 39.60
C THR A 423 8.00 -4.04 39.74
N ALA A 424 7.25 -4.01 40.85
CA ALA A 424 6.36 -2.89 41.15
C ALA A 424 7.14 -1.57 41.23
N LYS A 425 6.57 -0.51 40.65
CA LYS A 425 7.08 0.86 40.76
C LYS A 425 7.01 1.35 42.21
N PRO A 426 7.73 2.43 42.57
CA PRO A 426 7.68 2.99 43.94
C PRO A 426 6.28 3.38 44.42
N ASP A 427 5.34 3.64 43.51
CA ASP A 427 3.93 3.94 43.81
C ASP A 427 3.04 2.69 43.99
N GLY A 428 3.62 1.48 43.89
CA GLY A 428 2.93 0.21 44.04
C GLY A 428 2.26 -0.31 42.76
N THR A 429 2.33 0.43 41.64
CA THR A 429 1.77 -0.01 40.36
C THR A 429 2.73 -0.94 39.61
N MET A 430 2.18 -1.90 38.87
CA MET A 430 2.98 -2.73 37.97
C MET A 430 3.24 -1.99 36.65
N PRO A 431 4.46 -2.04 36.11
CA PRO A 431 4.74 -1.52 34.77
C PRO A 431 3.98 -2.27 33.67
N THR A 432 3.64 -1.59 32.58
CA THR A 432 3.14 -2.25 31.37
C THR A 432 4.28 -2.62 30.42
N ILE A 433 4.10 -3.66 29.59
CA ILE A 433 5.10 -4.08 28.60
C ILE A 433 5.45 -2.93 27.64
N SER A 434 4.48 -2.10 27.29
CA SER A 434 4.66 -0.92 26.43
C SER A 434 5.62 0.13 26.99
N GLU A 435 5.94 0.10 28.29
CA GLU A 435 6.97 0.96 28.88
C GLU A 435 8.39 0.50 28.52
N PHE A 436 8.58 -0.78 28.20
CA PHE A 436 9.88 -1.38 27.87
C PHE A 436 10.06 -1.64 26.39
N ILE A 437 8.95 -1.90 25.68
CA ILE A 437 8.95 -2.13 24.23
C ILE A 437 8.05 -1.10 23.59
N LYS A 438 8.63 -0.26 22.74
CA LYS A 438 7.90 0.76 21.97
C LYS A 438 7.66 0.35 20.51
N GLY A 439 8.37 -0.67 20.04
CA GLY A 439 8.34 -1.12 18.66
C GLY A 439 7.49 -2.37 18.46
N ASP A 440 7.67 -2.98 17.30
CA ASP A 440 6.93 -4.16 16.89
C ASP A 440 7.30 -5.40 17.71
N GLU A 441 8.41 -5.36 18.46
CA GLU A 441 8.92 -6.46 19.29
C GLU A 441 7.95 -6.87 20.41
N VAL A 442 6.88 -6.11 20.64
CA VAL A 442 5.80 -6.43 21.59
C VAL A 442 5.16 -7.79 21.27
N GLU A 443 5.11 -8.18 19.99
CA GLU A 443 4.58 -9.47 19.56
C GLU A 443 5.44 -10.66 20.01
N LEU A 444 6.73 -10.42 20.27
CA LEU A 444 7.66 -11.42 20.80
C LEU A 444 7.78 -11.36 22.32
N ALA A 445 7.18 -10.36 22.98
CA ALA A 445 7.29 -10.16 24.40
C ALA A 445 6.64 -11.31 25.20
N PRO A 446 7.23 -11.69 26.35
CA PRO A 446 6.55 -12.58 27.27
C PRO A 446 5.31 -11.92 27.88
N ARG A 447 4.23 -12.68 28.01
CA ARG A 447 2.94 -12.23 28.57
C ARG A 447 2.94 -12.22 30.10
N SER A 448 3.84 -12.99 30.72
CA SER A 448 3.99 -13.08 32.18
C SER A 448 5.42 -13.46 32.56
N GLN A 449 5.83 -13.13 33.78
CA GLN A 449 7.15 -13.50 34.29
C GLN A 449 7.33 -15.03 34.30
N GLY A 450 8.37 -15.51 33.60
CA GLY A 450 8.69 -16.94 33.52
C GLY A 450 7.84 -17.75 32.53
N GLU A 451 7.07 -17.09 31.65
CA GLU A 451 6.35 -17.76 30.55
C GLU A 451 7.28 -18.71 29.78
N GLN A 452 6.78 -19.89 29.46
CA GLN A 452 7.44 -20.85 28.58
C GLN A 452 6.63 -20.96 27.30
N VAL A 453 7.25 -20.65 26.17
CA VAL A 453 6.60 -20.66 24.85
C VAL A 453 6.96 -21.95 24.12
N SER A 454 5.95 -22.65 23.60
CA SER A 454 6.17 -23.86 22.81
C SER A 454 6.89 -23.52 21.48
N ALA A 455 7.41 -24.53 20.78
CA ALA A 455 8.06 -24.28 19.48
C ALA A 455 7.04 -23.76 18.46
N GLU A 456 5.83 -24.31 18.48
CA GLU A 456 4.72 -23.94 17.59
C GLU A 456 4.25 -22.51 17.87
N ASP A 457 4.01 -22.15 19.14
CA ASP A 457 3.62 -20.79 19.51
C ASP A 457 4.70 -19.77 19.15
N TRP A 458 5.97 -20.17 19.21
CA TRP A 458 7.08 -19.29 18.81
C TRP A 458 7.09 -19.02 17.29
N GLU A 459 6.80 -20.03 16.46
CA GLU A 459 6.61 -19.80 15.02
C GLU A 459 5.46 -18.83 14.74
N VAL A 460 4.34 -18.97 15.47
CA VAL A 460 3.20 -18.05 15.36
C VAL A 460 3.57 -16.63 15.78
N ARG A 461 4.25 -16.45 16.93
CA ARG A 461 4.69 -15.13 17.40
C ARG A 461 5.66 -14.46 16.44
N LYS A 462 6.61 -15.22 15.85
CA LYS A 462 7.51 -14.70 14.82
C LYS A 462 6.77 -14.22 13.59
N LEU A 463 5.79 -14.99 13.09
CA LEU A 463 4.97 -14.56 11.96
C LEU A 463 4.16 -13.31 12.29
N GLN A 464 3.56 -13.22 13.48
CA GLN A 464 2.85 -12.02 13.92
C GLN A 464 3.77 -10.81 14.05
N TYR A 465 4.97 -10.99 14.59
CA TYR A 465 6.01 -9.96 14.68
C TYR A 465 6.41 -9.44 13.29
N ILE A 466 6.72 -10.35 12.36
CA ILE A 466 7.00 -9.98 10.97
C ILE A 466 5.80 -9.27 10.36
N GLY A 467 4.58 -9.78 10.54
CA GLY A 467 3.37 -9.15 10.04
C GLY A 467 3.19 -7.72 10.52
N ARG A 468 3.32 -7.50 11.83
CA ARG A 468 3.28 -6.16 12.42
C ARG A 468 4.35 -5.26 11.84
N ARG A 469 5.60 -5.75 11.77
CA ARG A 469 6.74 -5.03 11.22
C ARG A 469 6.53 -4.63 9.77
N THR A 470 6.02 -5.56 8.96
CA THR A 470 5.72 -5.36 7.54
C THR A 470 4.59 -4.34 7.36
N ILE A 471 3.50 -4.44 8.13
CA ILE A 471 2.40 -3.44 8.14
C ILE A 471 2.93 -2.05 8.51
N SER A 472 3.83 -2.00 9.50
CA SER A 472 4.50 -0.78 9.95
C SER A 472 5.34 -0.14 8.84
N GLN A 473 6.19 -0.93 8.18
CA GLN A 473 7.09 -0.48 7.10
C GLN A 473 6.38 -0.06 5.81
N TYR A 474 5.29 -0.74 5.44
CA TYR A 474 4.49 -0.38 4.27
C TYR A 474 3.40 0.66 4.56
N GLY A 475 3.20 1.01 5.83
CA GLY A 475 2.26 2.05 6.24
C GLY A 475 0.81 1.70 5.94
N CYS A 476 0.43 0.40 5.99
CA CYS A 476 -0.91 -0.03 5.58
C CYS A 476 -2.02 0.66 6.41
N TYR A 477 -1.73 1.05 7.65
CA TYR A 477 -2.63 1.79 8.54
C TYR A 477 -2.93 3.23 8.07
N GLY A 478 -2.15 3.79 7.14
CA GLY A 478 -2.46 5.07 6.49
C GLY A 478 -3.71 4.97 5.62
N CYS A 479 -3.94 3.80 5.00
CA CYS A 479 -5.10 3.52 4.18
C CYS A 479 -6.18 2.72 4.91
N HIS A 480 -5.83 1.93 5.92
CA HIS A 480 -6.75 1.00 6.60
C HIS A 480 -6.89 1.30 8.09
N ASP A 481 -8.05 0.97 8.67
CA ASP A 481 -8.18 0.84 10.13
C ASP A 481 -7.69 -0.54 10.55
N VAL A 482 -6.48 -0.60 11.15
CA VAL A 482 -5.80 -1.82 11.58
C VAL A 482 -5.66 -1.81 13.12
N PRO A 483 -6.17 -2.82 13.84
CA PRO A 483 -5.96 -2.93 15.28
C PRO A 483 -4.49 -2.89 15.69
N GLY A 484 -4.17 -2.09 16.71
CA GLY A 484 -2.82 -1.92 17.23
C GLY A 484 -1.99 -0.85 16.50
N PHE A 485 -2.58 -0.12 15.55
CA PHE A 485 -1.95 0.97 14.79
C PHE A 485 -2.74 2.29 14.87
N GLU A 486 -3.61 2.46 15.86
CA GLU A 486 -4.44 3.65 16.04
C GLU A 486 -3.61 4.94 16.21
N GLU A 487 -2.44 4.84 16.84
CA GLU A 487 -1.54 5.98 17.12
C GLU A 487 -0.37 6.06 16.12
N ALA A 488 -0.36 5.21 15.09
CA ALA A 488 0.75 5.15 14.14
C ALA A 488 0.80 6.40 13.25
N ARG A 489 2.02 6.88 12.99
CA ARG A 489 2.27 8.11 12.20
C ARG A 489 2.52 7.77 10.73
N PRO A 490 2.17 8.65 9.78
CA PRO A 490 2.47 8.43 8.36
C PRO A 490 3.96 8.15 8.10
N ILE A 491 4.25 7.25 7.15
CA ILE A 491 5.62 6.76 6.86
C ILE A 491 6.36 7.55 5.78
N GLY A 492 5.63 8.26 4.93
CA GLY A 492 6.15 8.95 3.77
C GLY A 492 6.68 10.33 4.10
N THR A 493 7.52 10.87 3.23
CA THR A 493 7.92 12.28 3.31
C THR A 493 6.67 13.17 3.27
N ALA A 494 6.69 14.22 4.07
CA ALA A 494 5.70 15.27 3.99
C ALA A 494 5.76 15.92 2.59
N LEU A 495 4.60 16.25 2.01
CA LEU A 495 4.48 16.77 0.66
C LEU A 495 4.03 18.23 0.61
N GLN A 496 3.60 18.84 1.73
CA GLN A 496 3.05 20.20 1.75
C GLN A 496 3.96 21.28 1.16
N ASP A 497 5.28 21.05 1.13
CA ASP A 497 6.29 21.96 0.58
C ASP A 497 7.16 21.33 -0.52
N TRP A 498 6.75 20.18 -1.06
CA TRP A 498 7.54 19.43 -2.02
C TRP A 498 7.83 20.21 -3.31
N GLY A 499 6.87 21.02 -3.77
CA GLY A 499 6.96 21.84 -4.97
C GLY A 499 8.12 22.85 -4.96
N ARG A 500 8.65 23.22 -3.77
CA ARG A 500 9.82 24.10 -3.61
C ARG A 500 11.09 23.36 -3.16
N LYS A 501 11.07 22.03 -3.06
CA LYS A 501 12.21 21.23 -2.61
C LYS A 501 13.44 21.49 -3.48
N ASP A 502 14.59 21.72 -2.86
CA ASP A 502 15.84 21.88 -3.60
C ASP A 502 16.13 20.61 -4.42
N THR A 503 16.39 20.76 -5.71
CA THR A 503 16.61 19.65 -6.64
C THR A 503 17.90 18.89 -6.33
N SER A 504 18.86 19.47 -5.60
CA SER A 504 20.04 18.78 -5.06
C SER A 504 19.71 17.78 -3.94
N GLN A 505 18.54 17.92 -3.30
CA GLN A 505 18.05 16.99 -2.28
C GLN A 505 17.26 15.81 -2.88
N LEU A 506 17.19 15.72 -4.22
CA LEU A 506 16.59 14.61 -4.92
C LEU A 506 17.66 13.53 -5.14
N ALA A 507 17.53 12.42 -4.43
CA ALA A 507 18.39 11.27 -4.62
C ALA A 507 17.97 10.51 -5.88
N VAL A 508 18.64 10.81 -7.01
CA VAL A 508 18.40 10.15 -8.30
C VAL A 508 19.14 8.82 -8.44
N GLU A 509 20.13 8.54 -7.58
CA GLU A 509 20.83 7.25 -7.52
C GLU A 509 21.37 6.80 -8.89
N HIS A 510 21.11 5.57 -9.34
CA HIS A 510 21.53 5.04 -10.66
C HIS A 510 20.35 4.99 -11.65
N ILE A 511 19.49 6.01 -11.60
CA ILE A 511 18.26 6.01 -12.39
C ILE A 511 18.51 6.19 -13.89
N GLU A 512 19.59 6.88 -14.26
CA GLU A 512 19.97 7.04 -15.66
C GLU A 512 20.31 5.69 -16.27
N GLU A 513 21.17 4.91 -15.61
CA GLU A 513 21.54 3.55 -16.01
C GLU A 513 20.32 2.64 -16.09
N PHE A 514 19.40 2.75 -15.11
CA PHE A 514 18.14 2.00 -15.15
C PHE A 514 17.34 2.33 -16.41
N LEU A 515 17.16 3.61 -16.76
CA LEU A 515 16.36 4.01 -17.92
C LEU A 515 17.06 3.78 -19.27
N HIS A 516 18.38 3.65 -19.27
CA HIS A 516 19.17 3.26 -20.44
C HIS A 516 19.06 1.77 -20.80
N HIS A 517 18.69 0.92 -19.84
CA HIS A 517 18.57 -0.53 -20.04
C HIS A 517 17.16 -1.08 -19.83
N HIS A 518 16.29 -0.32 -19.17
CA HIS A 518 14.96 -0.74 -18.73
C HIS A 518 13.96 0.42 -18.78
N GLY A 519 12.74 0.15 -18.31
CA GLY A 519 11.78 1.17 -17.90
C GLY A 519 10.42 1.05 -18.54
N GLU A 520 10.31 0.43 -19.72
CA GLU A 520 9.02 0.20 -20.38
C GLU A 520 8.45 -1.20 -20.06
N PRO A 521 7.12 -1.38 -20.12
CA PRO A 521 6.47 -2.66 -19.75
C PRO A 521 6.88 -3.87 -20.60
N ASP A 522 7.31 -3.64 -21.84
CA ASP A 522 7.79 -4.67 -22.76
C ASP A 522 9.28 -5.01 -22.57
N GLY A 523 9.92 -4.38 -21.59
CA GLY A 523 11.35 -4.52 -21.30
C GLY A 523 12.26 -3.64 -22.14
N SER A 524 11.71 -2.82 -23.04
CA SER A 524 12.53 -1.87 -23.80
C SER A 524 13.10 -0.75 -22.92
N PRO A 525 14.28 -0.21 -23.27
CA PRO A 525 14.82 0.96 -22.59
C PRO A 525 13.97 2.20 -22.83
N THR A 526 13.66 2.93 -21.77
CA THR A 526 12.98 4.22 -21.90
C THR A 526 13.79 5.21 -22.74
N ALA A 527 15.12 5.20 -22.62
CA ALA A 527 15.99 6.03 -23.44
C ALA A 527 15.75 5.82 -24.96
N ALA A 528 15.62 4.56 -25.40
CA ALA A 528 15.39 4.22 -26.81
C ALA A 528 14.01 4.69 -27.29
N VAL A 529 12.97 4.51 -26.47
CA VAL A 529 11.62 4.98 -26.78
C VAL A 529 11.56 6.51 -26.88
N VAL A 530 12.23 7.21 -25.97
CA VAL A 530 12.29 8.68 -26.00
C VAL A 530 13.06 9.18 -27.22
N GLU A 531 14.17 8.53 -27.59
CA GLU A 531 14.92 8.87 -28.80
C GLU A 531 14.05 8.75 -30.06
N GLU A 532 13.26 7.67 -30.18
CA GLU A 532 12.31 7.50 -31.29
C GLU A 532 11.24 8.60 -31.31
N ILE A 533 10.65 8.92 -30.16
CA ILE A 533 9.65 9.98 -30.03
C ILE A 533 10.22 11.33 -30.48
N VAL A 534 11.42 11.69 -30.00
CA VAL A 534 12.07 12.97 -30.31
C VAL A 534 12.42 13.03 -31.80
N HIS A 535 12.97 11.95 -32.36
CA HIS A 535 13.30 11.88 -33.78
C HIS A 535 12.06 12.06 -34.66
N ARG A 536 10.97 11.36 -34.32
CA ARG A 536 9.70 11.45 -35.05
C ARG A 536 9.04 12.82 -34.93
N GLU A 537 9.04 13.42 -33.74
CA GLU A 537 8.51 14.78 -33.56
C GLU A 537 9.32 15.82 -34.33
N PHE A 538 10.66 15.70 -34.33
CA PHE A 538 11.52 16.63 -35.03
C PHE A 538 11.35 16.56 -36.56
N ASN A 539 11.23 15.35 -37.12
CA ASN A 539 11.11 15.16 -38.56
C ASN A 539 9.68 15.35 -39.08
N ASP A 540 8.70 14.80 -38.38
CA ASP A 540 7.34 14.64 -38.89
C ASP A 540 6.31 15.48 -38.13
N GLY A 541 6.62 15.92 -36.89
CA GLY A 541 5.69 16.66 -36.03
C GLY A 541 4.47 15.85 -35.58
N THR A 542 4.60 14.52 -35.55
CA THR A 542 3.48 13.58 -35.34
C THR A 542 3.40 12.98 -33.94
N ALA A 543 4.29 13.35 -33.00
CA ALA A 543 4.20 12.80 -31.65
C ALA A 543 2.93 13.31 -30.95
N THR A 544 2.30 12.43 -30.20
CA THR A 544 1.14 12.75 -29.37
C THR A 544 1.55 13.58 -28.15
N HIS A 545 0.57 14.16 -27.44
CA HIS A 545 0.84 14.89 -26.20
C HIS A 545 1.54 14.01 -25.16
N ASP A 546 1.03 12.80 -24.93
CA ASP A 546 1.58 11.86 -23.93
C ASP A 546 3.03 11.48 -24.24
N GLU A 547 3.35 11.30 -25.52
CA GLU A 547 4.73 11.01 -25.96
C GLU A 547 5.66 12.20 -25.72
N LYS A 548 5.22 13.42 -26.05
CA LYS A 548 5.99 14.64 -25.76
C LYS A 548 6.19 14.83 -24.26
N MET A 549 5.17 14.54 -23.45
CA MET A 549 5.26 14.59 -22.00
C MET A 549 6.21 13.53 -21.44
N LYS A 550 6.19 12.31 -21.98
CA LYS A 550 7.17 11.26 -21.63
C LYS A 550 8.59 11.72 -21.90
N ALA A 551 8.86 12.29 -23.08
CA ALA A 551 10.16 12.86 -23.43
C ALA A 551 10.56 14.02 -22.50
N PHE A 552 9.62 14.90 -22.16
CA PHE A 552 9.84 15.99 -21.21
C PHE A 552 10.19 15.46 -19.80
N PHE A 553 9.47 14.48 -19.29
CA PHE A 553 9.73 13.93 -17.95
C PHE A 553 11.08 13.21 -17.90
N TYR A 554 11.41 12.46 -18.95
CA TYR A 554 12.72 11.82 -19.09
C TYR A 554 13.84 12.87 -19.05
N GLU A 555 13.79 13.89 -19.91
CA GLU A 555 14.79 14.97 -19.93
C GLU A 555 14.84 15.71 -18.59
N SER A 556 13.68 16.02 -18.01
CA SER A 556 13.61 16.63 -16.69
C SER A 556 14.33 15.78 -15.64
N LEU A 557 14.23 14.45 -15.68
CA LEU A 557 14.88 13.58 -14.71
C LEU A 557 16.40 13.52 -14.88
N GLN A 558 16.88 13.46 -16.13
CA GLN A 558 18.32 13.53 -16.46
C GLN A 558 18.97 14.81 -15.93
N HIS A 559 18.20 15.91 -15.88
CA HIS A 559 18.65 17.18 -15.29
C HIS A 559 18.21 17.38 -13.83
N HIS A 560 17.92 16.29 -13.10
CA HIS A 560 17.53 16.29 -11.68
C HIS A 560 16.33 17.20 -11.36
N GLY A 561 15.42 17.36 -12.31
CA GLY A 561 14.21 18.17 -12.21
C GLY A 561 13.09 17.48 -11.42
N ARG A 562 12.35 18.29 -10.67
CA ARG A 562 11.21 17.85 -9.85
C ARG A 562 10.15 17.05 -10.66
N PRO A 563 9.68 17.50 -11.84
CA PRO A 563 8.66 16.77 -12.59
C PRO A 563 9.10 15.35 -12.99
N GLY A 564 10.32 15.21 -13.51
CA GLY A 564 10.88 13.91 -13.88
C GLY A 564 11.03 12.97 -12.68
N PHE A 565 11.42 13.49 -11.52
CA PHE A 565 11.49 12.70 -10.29
C PHE A 565 10.12 12.16 -9.85
N ILE A 566 9.08 13.00 -9.85
CA ILE A 566 7.71 12.56 -9.51
C ILE A 566 7.23 11.51 -10.50
N TRP A 567 7.41 11.77 -11.79
CA TRP A 567 6.99 10.87 -12.86
C TRP A 567 7.57 9.47 -12.68
N GLN A 568 8.89 9.37 -12.44
CA GLN A 568 9.54 8.08 -12.24
C GLN A 568 9.11 7.42 -10.92
N LYS A 569 8.93 8.19 -9.84
CA LYS A 569 8.41 7.68 -8.56
C LYS A 569 7.01 7.09 -8.69
N LEU A 570 6.15 7.68 -9.52
CA LEU A 570 4.78 7.19 -9.72
C LEU A 570 4.72 5.97 -10.65
N ARG A 571 5.56 5.92 -11.70
CA ARG A 571 5.53 4.80 -12.67
C ARG A 571 6.28 3.55 -12.18
N ALA A 572 7.43 3.75 -11.53
CA ALA A 572 8.33 2.69 -11.10
C ALA A 572 9.05 3.09 -9.79
N PRO A 573 8.34 3.19 -8.65
CA PRO A 573 8.85 3.77 -7.41
C PRO A 573 10.17 3.17 -6.92
N ARG A 574 10.33 1.86 -7.14
CA ARG A 574 11.46 1.05 -6.71
C ARG A 574 12.71 1.18 -7.61
N SER A 575 12.57 1.69 -8.83
CA SER A 575 13.71 1.85 -9.76
C SER A 575 14.89 2.65 -9.19
N TYR A 576 14.66 3.51 -8.20
CA TYR A 576 15.71 4.28 -7.53
C TYR A 576 16.66 3.46 -6.65
N ASP A 577 16.36 2.21 -6.29
CA ASP A 577 17.37 1.33 -5.67
C ASP A 577 18.03 0.39 -6.68
N PHE A 578 17.87 0.61 -7.98
CA PHE A 578 18.59 -0.16 -9.00
C PHE A 578 20.10 -0.13 -8.72
N GLU A 579 20.73 -1.32 -8.74
CA GLU A 579 22.13 -1.56 -8.38
C GLU A 579 22.59 -1.08 -6.99
N LYS A 580 21.67 -0.65 -6.12
CA LYS A 580 21.98 -0.28 -4.72
C LYS A 580 21.83 -1.44 -3.76
N THR A 581 21.33 -2.59 -4.20
CA THR A 581 21.12 -3.78 -3.35
C THR A 581 22.42 -4.37 -2.78
N ALA A 582 23.57 -4.06 -3.36
CA ALA A 582 24.89 -4.43 -2.82
C ALA A 582 25.27 -3.63 -1.56
N THR A 583 24.63 -2.49 -1.29
CA THR A 583 24.93 -1.62 -0.14
C THR A 583 23.72 -1.31 0.75
N LYS A 584 22.49 -1.55 0.26
CA LYS A 584 21.25 -1.42 1.03
C LYS A 584 20.75 -2.77 1.50
N GLY A 585 20.57 -2.91 2.82
CA GLY A 585 19.94 -4.09 3.42
C GLY A 585 18.47 -4.24 3.00
N TRP A 586 17.86 -5.40 3.25
CA TRP A 586 16.44 -5.63 2.95
C TRP A 586 15.55 -4.55 3.58
N ASP A 587 15.82 -4.17 4.82
CA ASP A 587 15.04 -3.20 5.59
C ASP A 587 15.18 -1.74 5.10
N GLU A 588 16.15 -1.46 4.22
CA GLU A 588 16.46 -0.11 3.72
C GLU A 588 15.97 0.14 2.28
N ARG A 589 15.47 -0.92 1.61
CA ARG A 589 14.89 -0.81 0.26
C ARG A 589 13.64 0.05 0.31
N LEU A 590 13.41 0.84 -0.73
CA LEU A 590 12.22 1.69 -0.86
C LEU A 590 10.95 0.86 -0.70
N ARG A 591 9.90 1.45 -0.09
CA ARG A 591 8.63 0.76 0.22
C ARG A 591 7.36 1.39 -0.41
N MET A 592 7.45 2.53 -1.09
CA MET A 592 6.33 3.12 -1.86
C MET A 592 5.75 2.12 -2.89
N PRO A 593 4.44 1.80 -2.84
CA PRO A 593 3.84 0.82 -3.74
C PRO A 593 3.60 1.39 -5.14
N LYS A 594 3.35 0.51 -6.12
CA LYS A 594 3.02 0.89 -7.48
C LYS A 594 1.52 1.15 -7.60
N PHE A 595 1.17 2.41 -7.90
CA PHE A 595 -0.21 2.81 -8.12
C PHE A 595 -0.66 2.55 -9.57
N PRO A 596 -1.96 2.29 -9.82
CA PRO A 596 -2.54 2.01 -11.14
C PRO A 596 -2.56 3.15 -12.17
N PHE A 597 -1.74 4.19 -12.04
CA PHE A 597 -1.89 5.40 -12.85
C PHE A 597 -1.51 5.20 -14.32
N ASN A 598 -2.28 5.82 -15.21
CA ASN A 598 -1.87 6.05 -16.60
C ASN A 598 -1.02 7.33 -16.73
N ASP A 599 -0.46 7.59 -17.91
CA ASP A 599 0.45 8.72 -18.13
C ASP A 599 -0.21 10.09 -17.86
N GLN A 600 -1.47 10.28 -18.25
CA GLN A 600 -2.22 11.50 -18.00
C GLN A 600 -2.47 11.73 -16.50
N GLN A 601 -2.82 10.66 -15.78
CA GLN A 601 -3.01 10.69 -14.33
C GLN A 601 -1.70 11.01 -13.59
N ILE A 602 -0.56 10.46 -14.05
CA ILE A 602 0.77 10.80 -13.53
C ILE A 602 1.05 12.30 -13.73
N GLU A 603 0.74 12.85 -14.90
CA GLU A 603 0.88 14.28 -15.18
C GLU A 603 0.02 15.13 -14.24
N SER A 604 -1.24 14.74 -14.00
CA SER A 604 -2.16 15.44 -13.11
C SER A 604 -1.71 15.38 -11.64
N VAL A 605 -1.29 14.21 -11.15
CA VAL A 605 -0.72 14.07 -9.79
C VAL A 605 0.57 14.90 -9.67
N ALA A 606 1.46 14.88 -10.66
CA ALA A 606 2.68 15.69 -10.65
C ALA A 606 2.35 17.19 -10.62
N THR A 607 1.33 17.62 -11.37
CA THR A 607 0.85 19.01 -11.37
C THR A 607 0.39 19.44 -9.97
N PHE A 608 -0.41 18.61 -9.29
CA PHE A 608 -0.82 18.91 -7.92
C PHE A 608 0.37 18.98 -6.95
N VAL A 609 1.25 17.98 -6.97
CA VAL A 609 2.40 17.91 -6.04
C VAL A 609 3.38 19.07 -6.25
N LEU A 610 3.59 19.50 -7.50
CA LEU A 610 4.41 20.68 -7.81
C LEU A 610 3.82 21.99 -7.27
N GLY A 611 2.50 22.04 -7.04
CA GLY A 611 1.82 23.21 -6.48
C GLY A 611 1.87 23.28 -4.95
N LEU A 612 2.29 22.20 -4.28
CA LEU A 612 2.45 22.15 -2.83
C LEU A 612 3.76 22.83 -2.41
N VAL A 613 3.74 24.16 -2.25
CA VAL A 613 4.92 24.97 -1.92
C VAL A 613 4.98 25.45 -0.46
N ALA A 614 3.91 25.24 0.32
CA ALA A 614 3.75 25.73 1.70
C ALA A 614 4.09 27.22 1.89
N ASP A 615 3.89 28.04 0.85
CA ASP A 615 4.20 29.46 0.82
C ASP A 615 3.04 30.22 0.18
N PRO A 616 1.90 30.33 0.90
CA PRO A 616 0.74 31.07 0.42
C PRO A 616 1.03 32.58 0.36
N PRO A 617 0.34 33.35 -0.50
CA PRO A 617 0.34 34.79 -0.39
C PRO A 617 -0.29 35.24 0.95
N GLU A 618 -0.24 36.54 1.22
CA GLU A 618 -0.92 37.13 2.38
C GLU A 618 -2.41 36.78 2.40
N GLU A 619 -2.98 36.62 3.60
CA GLU A 619 -4.37 36.16 3.80
C GLU A 619 -5.43 36.85 2.93
N PRO A 620 -5.37 38.17 2.64
CA PRO A 620 -6.35 38.83 1.78
C PRO A 620 -6.37 38.33 0.32
N TYR A 621 -5.29 37.70 -0.16
CA TYR A 621 -5.20 37.12 -1.50
C TYR A 621 -5.57 35.64 -1.53
N LEU A 622 -5.72 35.01 -0.37
CA LEU A 622 -6.22 33.65 -0.28
C LEU A 622 -7.70 33.64 -0.59
N TYR A 623 -8.11 32.66 -1.39
CA TYR A 623 -9.52 32.46 -1.66
C TYR A 623 -10.22 31.96 -0.39
N GLN A 624 -10.97 32.85 0.27
CA GLN A 624 -11.73 32.56 1.47
C GLN A 624 -13.23 32.71 1.17
N PRO A 625 -13.91 31.66 0.67
CA PRO A 625 -15.32 31.75 0.32
C PRO A 625 -16.15 31.96 1.59
N GLN A 626 -16.95 33.04 1.62
CA GLN A 626 -17.85 33.38 2.73
C GLN A 626 -19.33 33.30 2.30
N GLY A 627 -20.23 33.19 3.28
CA GLY A 627 -21.68 33.16 3.05
C GLY A 627 -22.09 32.00 2.15
N ALA A 628 -22.90 32.28 1.13
CA ALA A 628 -23.44 31.26 0.21
C ALA A 628 -22.34 30.51 -0.55
N ALA A 629 -21.27 31.20 -0.98
CA ALA A 629 -20.17 30.55 -1.70
C ALA A 629 -19.45 29.52 -0.82
N GLY A 630 -19.20 29.85 0.46
CA GLY A 630 -18.59 28.92 1.41
C GLY A 630 -19.49 27.72 1.70
N ALA A 631 -20.80 27.95 1.82
CA ALA A 631 -21.77 26.87 2.01
C ALA A 631 -21.84 25.92 0.79
N ILE A 632 -21.72 26.44 -0.43
CA ILE A 632 -21.69 25.63 -1.65
C ILE A 632 -20.44 24.74 -1.67
N VAL A 633 -19.25 25.31 -1.44
CA VAL A 633 -17.99 24.55 -1.43
C VAL A 633 -18.04 23.42 -0.40
N GLU A 634 -18.52 23.71 0.81
CA GLU A 634 -18.67 22.69 1.85
C GLU A 634 -19.74 21.64 1.49
N GLY A 635 -20.83 22.06 0.84
CA GLY A 635 -21.87 21.16 0.34
C GLY A 635 -21.35 20.22 -0.74
N GLU A 636 -20.67 20.73 -1.77
CA GLU A 636 -20.06 19.95 -2.85
C GLU A 636 -19.08 18.90 -2.31
N ARG A 637 -18.27 19.27 -1.32
CA ARG A 637 -17.37 18.35 -0.62
C ARG A 637 -18.13 17.18 0.02
N LEU A 638 -19.25 17.45 0.70
CA LEU A 638 -20.07 16.41 1.33
C LEU A 638 -20.79 15.53 0.29
N LEU A 639 -21.30 16.14 -0.79
CA LEU A 639 -21.95 15.42 -1.88
C LEU A 639 -20.97 14.43 -2.55
N ALA A 640 -19.72 14.84 -2.76
CA ALA A 640 -18.67 13.99 -3.28
C ALA A 640 -18.28 12.88 -2.28
N LYS A 641 -18.14 13.21 -0.98
CA LYS A 641 -17.78 12.25 0.08
C LYS A 641 -18.75 11.06 0.17
N TYR A 642 -20.05 11.32 0.00
CA TYR A 642 -21.12 10.31 0.15
C TYR A 642 -21.77 9.86 -1.16
N ASN A 643 -21.25 10.30 -2.32
CA ASN A 643 -21.81 10.00 -3.65
C ASN A 643 -23.32 10.30 -3.76
N CYS A 644 -23.75 11.43 -3.20
CA CYS A 644 -25.17 11.79 -3.18
C CYS A 644 -25.74 11.91 -4.60
N ALA A 645 -24.94 12.42 -5.55
CA ALA A 645 -25.32 12.56 -6.97
C ALA A 645 -25.57 11.22 -7.69
N GLY A 646 -25.08 10.10 -7.15
CA GLY A 646 -25.32 8.78 -7.72
C GLY A 646 -26.78 8.33 -7.58
N CYS A 647 -27.49 8.81 -6.56
CA CYS A 647 -28.90 8.48 -6.30
C CYS A 647 -29.84 9.68 -6.45
N HIS A 648 -29.36 10.89 -6.16
CA HIS A 648 -30.17 12.11 -6.16
C HIS A 648 -29.87 12.99 -7.36
N ILE A 649 -30.94 13.56 -7.92
CA ILE A 649 -30.84 14.68 -8.86
C ILE A 649 -30.57 15.93 -8.02
N LEU A 650 -29.33 16.43 -8.06
CA LEU A 650 -28.91 17.58 -7.26
C LEU A 650 -29.23 18.92 -7.95
N ASP A 651 -29.23 18.92 -9.28
CA ASP A 651 -29.65 20.05 -10.10
C ASP A 651 -30.79 19.64 -11.01
N MET A 652 -31.77 20.52 -11.19
CA MET A 652 -32.79 20.30 -12.22
C MET A 652 -32.12 20.28 -13.59
N PRO A 653 -32.32 19.22 -14.40
CA PRO A 653 -31.73 19.17 -15.75
C PRO A 653 -32.19 20.40 -16.55
N GLY A 654 -31.22 21.19 -17.00
CA GLY A 654 -31.45 22.28 -17.93
C GLY A 654 -31.82 21.72 -19.31
N ILE A 655 -32.84 22.29 -19.95
CA ILE A 655 -33.11 22.05 -21.36
C ILE A 655 -32.45 23.19 -22.12
N ASP A 656 -31.30 22.91 -22.74
CA ASP A 656 -30.67 23.83 -23.67
C ASP A 656 -31.41 23.80 -25.00
N TYR A 657 -32.22 24.83 -25.24
CA TYR A 657 -32.81 25.04 -26.56
C TYR A 657 -31.73 25.56 -27.50
N ASN A 658 -31.57 24.92 -28.65
CA ASN A 658 -30.65 25.37 -29.71
C ASN A 658 -31.12 26.66 -30.43
N VAL A 659 -32.07 27.37 -29.82
CA VAL A 659 -32.73 28.58 -30.28
C VAL A 659 -32.96 29.45 -29.05
N ASP A 660 -32.60 30.74 -29.11
CA ASP A 660 -32.89 31.65 -28.00
C ASP A 660 -34.40 31.76 -27.83
N ILE A 661 -34.92 31.37 -26.67
CA ILE A 661 -36.37 31.37 -26.38
C ILE A 661 -36.98 32.79 -26.48
N ARG A 662 -36.15 33.84 -26.42
CA ARG A 662 -36.55 35.23 -26.66
C ARG A 662 -36.93 35.49 -28.12
N GLU A 663 -36.38 34.72 -29.06
CA GLU A 663 -36.79 34.79 -30.48
C GLU A 663 -38.21 34.24 -30.68
N PHE A 664 -38.66 33.30 -29.85
CA PHE A 664 -40.04 32.79 -29.87
C PHE A 664 -41.07 33.76 -29.31
N ALA A 665 -40.68 34.58 -28.34
CA ALA A 665 -41.63 35.42 -27.60
C ALA A 665 -41.97 36.74 -28.32
N GLY A 666 -41.26 37.11 -29.40
CA GLY A 666 -41.43 38.42 -30.05
C GLY A 666 -41.14 39.61 -29.12
N ILE A 667 -40.47 39.37 -27.98
CA ILE A 667 -40.16 40.40 -26.99
C ILE A 667 -38.85 41.07 -27.43
N THR A 668 -38.98 42.06 -28.32
CA THR A 668 -37.91 43.03 -28.57
C THR A 668 -37.88 44.07 -27.45
N ARG A 669 -36.86 43.94 -26.59
CA ARG A 669 -36.33 44.86 -25.57
C ARG A 669 -37.28 45.47 -24.53
#